data_AF-D9W5F6-F1
#
_entry.id   AF-D9W5F6-F1
#
_cell.length_a   1.000
_cell.length_b   1.000
_cell.length_c   1.000
_cell.angle_alpha   90.00
_cell.angle_beta   90.00
_cell.angle_gamma   90.00
#
_symmetry.space_group_name_H-M   'P 1'
#
loop_
_entity.id
_entity.type
_entity.pdbx_description
1 polymer ?
#
loop_
_entity_poly.entity_id
_entity_poly.type
_entity_poly.pdbx_seq_one_letter_code
_entity_poly.pdbx_strand_id
1 'polypeptide(L)'
;MGDVSSHVFHEIEGDWDLDRLQSSLDTVVAAHSALRSRFLSDERQATEHGEAASPRIGVLDLRAHSPRQQELIRTELREMRSHQVLPADQAPLLTVDATILDDDKTVLHVGHDGLVMDGISMFLFFRAWWHAYQNPTAEVHEELPYEDYLAALEAARDRAPARRSRDYWTARADDLAPHPDLPLRTSPAALSGTRFTQREVRLDPTAWTALKERAAGRGLTPSALLLAAYAETLATWGAGERFTLTTTVANRPPVHPRVFEAIGQFSDTLLVEAEIDRSLPFAARAQALQTRLHTDIDHRHFSGIEVLKELARRRGGIAAARMPYTFNSAIGHVSSEVDGSALELFGKEVFSVSQTPQVWLNAFAMEQHGELVVQLDGIDELFCEGLLDDLAHGYRTLLRLLADEDAAWQHHSFDLLPPAQRARRAAANDTAVELPEEMLGDAFAAQAARTPAAPAILTADRTVSYGELLHRAATAATWLREQGVGRGELVGLVMRRGPEQIVGILATVLAGAAYLPVDAGLPTARQEYMLTDGRVRCVLTNTGWTSTGSMAAFDLTRPCSGRAELPDRLPGSGLDDLAYVLYTSGTTGAPKGVMVTHRNVANVVADCRDRFGITAEDRFMAVSAFNFDLSVWDVFGALSAGAALVMPDHDRAADPAHWLELCWLYQVSVWNSVPAIVGLLHDQARADGDVPPGLRLVMMSGDRLPPALPAQLRLHDPRPGGRLPRRPHRDHDLEHPPPRRRGRGRHRVHPVRPP
;
A
#
# COMPACT_ATOMS: atom_id res chain seq x y z
N MET A 1 -14.09 -12.83 -10.93
CA MET A 1 -13.11 -13.69 -11.60
C MET A 1 -13.63 -15.10 -11.40
N GLY A 2 -14.41 -15.54 -12.38
CA GLY A 2 -15.02 -16.87 -12.48
C GLY A 2 -14.56 -17.57 -13.77
N ASP A 3 -13.38 -17.16 -14.24
CA ASP A 3 -12.71 -17.57 -15.47
C ASP A 3 -11.67 -18.69 -15.24
N VAL A 4 -11.49 -19.12 -13.98
CA VAL A 4 -10.69 -20.28 -13.58
C VAL A 4 -11.59 -21.31 -12.90
N SER A 5 -11.19 -22.58 -12.92
CA SER A 5 -11.81 -23.64 -12.11
C SER A 5 -11.01 -23.91 -10.82
N SER A 6 -11.49 -24.83 -9.99
CA SER A 6 -10.80 -25.23 -8.75
C SER A 6 -9.68 -26.23 -9.06
N HIS A 7 -8.79 -25.87 -9.99
CA HIS A 7 -7.79 -26.78 -10.55
C HIS A 7 -6.52 -26.79 -9.72
N VAL A 8 -6.03 -27.98 -9.39
CA VAL A 8 -4.72 -28.20 -8.75
C VAL A 8 -3.85 -29.02 -9.70
N PHE A 9 -2.60 -28.60 -9.85
CA PHE A 9 -1.64 -29.22 -10.74
C PHE A 9 -0.37 -29.61 -10.00
N HIS A 10 0.17 -30.78 -10.35
CA HIS A 10 1.40 -31.35 -9.82
C HIS A 10 2.31 -31.80 -10.96
N GLU A 11 3.61 -31.56 -10.82
CA GLU A 11 4.66 -32.08 -11.67
C GLU A 11 5.65 -32.87 -10.81
N ILE A 12 5.81 -34.15 -11.11
CA ILE A 12 6.61 -35.10 -10.32
C ILE A 12 7.68 -35.69 -11.23
N GLU A 13 8.94 -35.71 -10.79
CA GLU A 13 10.03 -36.38 -11.48
C GLU A 13 10.30 -37.75 -10.86
N GLY A 14 10.37 -38.79 -11.70
CA GLY A 14 10.65 -40.16 -11.28
C GLY A 14 10.86 -41.11 -12.46
N ASP A 15 10.68 -42.40 -12.21
CA ASP A 15 10.82 -43.47 -13.21
C ASP A 15 9.76 -44.56 -12.94
N TRP A 16 8.97 -44.89 -13.96
CA TRP A 16 7.78 -45.73 -13.82
C TRP A 16 7.51 -46.58 -15.05
N ASP A 17 6.90 -47.74 -14.81
CA ASP A 17 6.26 -48.55 -15.84
C ASP A 17 4.90 -47.92 -16.18
N LEU A 18 4.77 -47.36 -17.39
CA LEU A 18 3.59 -46.61 -17.81
C LEU A 18 2.33 -47.47 -17.94
N ASP A 19 2.46 -48.75 -18.34
CA ASP A 19 1.32 -49.66 -18.46
C ASP A 19 0.80 -50.03 -17.07
N ARG A 20 1.71 -50.25 -16.13
CA ARG A 20 1.39 -50.47 -14.72
C ARG A 20 0.77 -49.22 -14.09
N LEU A 21 1.27 -48.03 -14.42
CA LEU A 21 0.76 -46.75 -13.95
C LEU A 21 -0.67 -46.49 -14.42
N GLN A 22 -0.98 -46.79 -15.69
CA GLN A 22 -2.34 -46.73 -16.24
C GLN A 22 -3.26 -47.75 -15.56
N SER A 23 -2.82 -49.00 -15.42
CA SER A 23 -3.64 -50.07 -14.85
C SER A 23 -4.00 -49.82 -13.38
N SER A 24 -3.05 -49.28 -12.59
CA SER A 24 -3.31 -48.91 -11.20
C SER A 24 -4.20 -47.68 -11.08
N LEU A 25 -4.09 -46.71 -11.99
CA LEU A 25 -4.98 -45.55 -12.05
C LEU A 25 -6.42 -45.98 -12.34
N ASP A 26 -6.63 -46.82 -13.36
CA ASP A 26 -7.94 -47.37 -13.72
C ASP A 26 -8.59 -48.09 -12.54
N THR A 27 -7.78 -48.83 -11.75
CA THR A 27 -8.24 -49.53 -10.54
C THR A 27 -8.77 -48.57 -9.48
N VAL A 28 -8.04 -47.48 -9.19
CA VAL A 28 -8.47 -46.47 -8.21
C VAL A 28 -9.71 -45.72 -8.72
N VAL A 29 -9.73 -45.26 -9.98
CA VAL A 29 -10.87 -44.53 -10.52
C VAL A 29 -12.14 -45.39 -10.55
N ALA A 30 -12.02 -46.67 -10.88
CA ALA A 30 -13.15 -47.60 -10.82
C ALA A 30 -13.74 -47.73 -9.40
N ALA A 31 -12.88 -47.74 -8.38
CA ALA A 31 -13.27 -47.90 -6.97
C ALA A 31 -13.99 -46.67 -6.38
N HIS A 32 -13.73 -45.46 -6.89
CA HIS A 32 -14.24 -44.22 -6.29
C HIS A 32 -15.21 -43.48 -7.23
N SER A 33 -16.52 -43.48 -6.92
CA SER A 33 -17.54 -42.88 -7.80
C SER A 33 -17.41 -41.35 -7.94
N ALA A 34 -16.84 -40.66 -6.95
CA ALA A 34 -16.58 -39.22 -7.04
C ALA A 34 -15.62 -38.85 -8.19
N LEU A 35 -14.57 -39.63 -8.43
CA LEU A 35 -13.60 -39.38 -9.51
C LEU A 35 -14.20 -39.55 -10.91
N ARG A 36 -15.34 -40.25 -11.01
CA ARG A 36 -16.08 -40.50 -12.25
C ARG A 36 -17.24 -39.52 -12.44
N SER A 37 -17.31 -38.47 -11.63
CA SER A 37 -18.42 -37.52 -11.64
C SER A 37 -18.23 -36.43 -12.70
N ARG A 38 -19.36 -36.01 -13.28
CA ARG A 38 -19.50 -34.81 -14.12
C ARG A 38 -20.73 -34.01 -13.71
N PHE A 39 -20.73 -32.73 -14.04
CA PHE A 39 -21.70 -31.74 -13.59
C PHE A 39 -22.44 -31.14 -14.78
N LEU A 40 -23.74 -31.41 -14.86
CA LEU A 40 -24.59 -30.98 -15.96
C LEU A 40 -24.92 -29.48 -15.87
N SER A 41 -25.38 -28.91 -16.98
CA SER A 41 -25.79 -27.49 -17.05
C SER A 41 -26.95 -27.12 -16.11
N ASP A 42 -27.69 -28.10 -15.60
CA ASP A 42 -28.76 -27.93 -14.60
C ASP A 42 -28.27 -28.21 -13.17
N GLU A 43 -26.95 -28.16 -12.95
CA GLU A 43 -26.26 -28.33 -11.66
C GLU A 43 -26.38 -29.73 -11.06
N ARG A 44 -26.93 -30.71 -11.80
CA ARG A 44 -26.96 -32.11 -11.34
C ARG A 44 -25.62 -32.80 -11.56
N GLN A 45 -25.23 -33.61 -10.58
CA GLN A 45 -24.10 -34.53 -10.68
C GLN A 45 -24.55 -35.84 -11.33
N ALA A 46 -23.75 -36.35 -12.25
CA ALA A 46 -23.91 -37.66 -12.88
C ALA A 46 -22.60 -38.45 -12.80
N THR A 47 -22.70 -39.76 -12.63
CA THR A 47 -21.55 -40.67 -12.57
C THR A 47 -21.36 -41.35 -13.92
N GLU A 48 -20.16 -41.25 -14.47
CA GLU A 48 -19.78 -41.91 -15.72
C GLU A 48 -19.31 -43.36 -15.46
N HIS A 49 -19.55 -44.26 -16.41
CA HIS A 49 -19.24 -45.68 -16.29
C HIS A 49 -18.44 -46.19 -17.50
N GLY A 50 -17.68 -47.27 -17.30
CA GLY A 50 -16.86 -47.88 -18.35
C GLY A 50 -15.54 -47.14 -18.58
N GLU A 51 -14.88 -47.44 -19.70
CA GLU A 51 -13.53 -46.92 -20.00
C GLU A 51 -13.46 -45.40 -20.10
N ALA A 52 -14.53 -44.74 -20.53
CA ALA A 52 -14.59 -43.28 -20.64
C ALA A 52 -14.51 -42.55 -19.29
N ALA A 53 -14.72 -43.26 -18.18
CA ALA A 53 -14.67 -42.69 -16.85
C ALA A 53 -13.25 -42.60 -16.25
N SER A 54 -12.25 -43.24 -16.88
CA SER A 54 -10.85 -43.25 -16.39
C SER A 54 -9.94 -42.39 -17.28
N PRO A 55 -8.99 -41.62 -16.69
CA PRO A 55 -8.06 -40.84 -17.49
C PRO A 55 -7.11 -41.76 -18.26
N ARG A 56 -6.80 -41.41 -19.50
CA ARG A 56 -5.71 -42.06 -20.26
C ARG A 56 -4.44 -41.26 -20.10
N ILE A 57 -3.34 -41.94 -19.79
CA ILE A 57 -2.03 -41.32 -19.63
C ILE A 57 -1.47 -40.96 -21.01
N GLY A 58 -1.49 -39.68 -21.36
CA GLY A 58 -0.85 -39.19 -22.57
C GLY A 58 0.67 -39.25 -22.43
N VAL A 59 1.38 -39.81 -23.41
CA VAL A 59 2.83 -39.96 -23.38
C VAL A 59 3.49 -39.08 -24.43
N LEU A 60 4.39 -38.19 -23.98
CA LEU A 60 5.25 -37.39 -24.85
C LEU A 60 6.70 -37.83 -24.69
N ASP A 61 7.28 -38.37 -25.76
CA ASP A 61 8.69 -38.79 -25.78
C ASP A 61 9.59 -37.66 -26.29
N LEU A 62 10.45 -37.14 -25.40
CA LEU A 62 11.39 -36.08 -25.71
C LEU A 62 12.85 -36.56 -25.77
N ARG A 63 13.11 -37.88 -25.75
CA ARG A 63 14.48 -38.44 -25.79
C ARG A 63 15.28 -38.03 -27.04
N ALA A 64 14.58 -37.76 -28.15
CA ALA A 64 15.20 -37.29 -29.39
C ALA A 64 15.54 -35.78 -29.39
N HIS A 65 15.15 -35.03 -28.37
CA HIS A 65 15.39 -33.59 -28.25
C HIS A 65 16.66 -33.30 -27.44
N SER A 66 17.33 -32.20 -27.75
CA SER A 66 18.44 -31.73 -26.90
C SER A 66 17.94 -31.31 -25.51
N PRO A 67 18.78 -31.33 -24.46
CA PRO A 67 18.37 -30.93 -23.10
C PRO A 67 17.73 -29.53 -23.02
N ARG A 68 18.20 -28.58 -23.85
CA ARG A 68 17.61 -27.24 -23.93
C ARG A 68 16.20 -27.24 -24.54
N GLN A 69 15.95 -28.08 -25.54
CA GLN A 69 14.64 -28.23 -26.15
C GLN A 69 13.67 -28.93 -25.20
N GLN A 70 14.14 -29.97 -24.48
CA GLN A 70 13.36 -30.63 -23.45
C GLN A 70 12.87 -29.61 -22.40
N GLU A 71 13.77 -28.77 -21.87
CA GLU A 71 13.42 -27.77 -20.86
C GLU A 71 12.42 -26.71 -21.38
N LEU A 72 12.59 -26.27 -22.64
CA LEU A 72 11.64 -25.33 -23.26
C LEU A 72 10.24 -25.94 -23.37
N ILE A 73 10.14 -27.16 -23.93
CA ILE A 73 8.86 -27.86 -24.10
C ILE A 73 8.21 -28.12 -22.73
N ARG A 74 9.00 -28.54 -21.73
CA ARG A 74 8.50 -28.73 -20.36
C ARG A 74 7.92 -27.45 -19.78
N THR A 75 8.59 -26.32 -19.97
CA THR A 75 8.10 -25.01 -19.51
C THR A 75 6.78 -24.66 -20.18
N GLU A 76 6.67 -24.85 -21.49
CA GLU A 76 5.42 -24.59 -22.23
C GLU A 76 4.27 -25.51 -21.78
N LEU A 77 4.54 -26.81 -21.58
CA LEU A 77 3.57 -27.77 -21.06
C LEU A 77 3.11 -27.41 -19.64
N ARG A 78 4.04 -26.98 -18.78
CA ARG A 78 3.73 -26.53 -17.42
C ARG A 78 2.80 -25.32 -17.47
N GLU A 79 3.14 -24.29 -18.24
CA GLU A 79 2.33 -23.06 -18.37
C GLU A 79 0.92 -23.34 -18.90
N MET A 80 0.78 -24.32 -19.79
CA MET A 80 -0.51 -24.75 -20.34
C MET A 80 -1.33 -25.58 -19.33
N ARG A 81 -0.75 -26.62 -18.74
CA ARG A 81 -1.47 -27.59 -17.88
C ARG A 81 -1.73 -27.07 -16.46
N SER A 82 -0.85 -26.21 -15.94
CA SER A 82 -0.99 -25.64 -14.59
C SER A 82 -2.19 -24.68 -14.46
N HIS A 83 -2.62 -24.11 -15.58
CA HIS A 83 -3.67 -23.10 -15.64
C HIS A 83 -4.89 -23.52 -16.48
N GLN A 84 -5.01 -24.81 -16.78
CA GLN A 84 -6.12 -25.32 -17.57
C GLN A 84 -7.45 -25.25 -16.79
N VAL A 85 -8.54 -25.26 -17.53
CA VAL A 85 -9.90 -25.37 -17.01
C VAL A 85 -10.50 -26.64 -17.59
N LEU A 86 -10.74 -27.63 -16.74
CA LEU A 86 -11.39 -28.88 -17.14
C LEU A 86 -12.91 -28.63 -17.33
N PRO A 87 -13.52 -29.05 -18.45
CA PRO A 87 -14.95 -28.88 -18.66
C PRO A 87 -15.74 -29.68 -17.63
N ALA A 88 -16.45 -29.00 -16.72
CA ALA A 88 -17.18 -29.64 -15.62
C ALA A 88 -18.22 -30.66 -16.08
N ASP A 89 -18.74 -30.54 -17.31
CA ASP A 89 -19.73 -31.42 -17.91
C ASP A 89 -19.15 -32.72 -18.51
N GLN A 90 -17.82 -32.87 -18.47
CA GLN A 90 -17.07 -34.01 -18.98
C GLN A 90 -16.29 -34.69 -17.86
N ALA A 91 -16.50 -36.01 -17.70
CA ALA A 91 -15.67 -36.85 -16.84
C ALA A 91 -14.53 -37.47 -17.68
N PRO A 92 -13.37 -37.77 -17.07
CA PRO A 92 -13.00 -37.45 -15.69
C PRO A 92 -12.50 -36.00 -15.52
N LEU A 93 -12.75 -35.41 -14.35
CA LEU A 93 -12.13 -34.13 -13.93
C LEU A 93 -10.75 -34.36 -13.31
N LEU A 94 -9.98 -35.24 -13.96
CA LEU A 94 -8.65 -35.68 -13.59
C LEU A 94 -7.87 -35.93 -14.89
N THR A 95 -6.68 -35.36 -14.99
CA THR A 95 -5.77 -35.47 -16.12
C THR A 95 -4.43 -36.01 -15.65
N VAL A 96 -3.86 -36.93 -16.42
CA VAL A 96 -2.57 -37.55 -16.15
C VAL A 96 -1.82 -37.63 -17.46
N ASP A 97 -0.62 -37.08 -17.52
CA ASP A 97 0.28 -37.17 -18.67
C ASP A 97 1.70 -37.50 -18.20
N ALA A 98 2.48 -38.16 -19.05
CA ALA A 98 3.89 -38.47 -18.83
C ALA A 98 4.76 -37.89 -19.94
N THR A 99 5.86 -37.24 -19.56
CA THR A 99 6.89 -36.77 -20.50
C THR A 99 8.18 -37.55 -20.24
N ILE A 100 8.64 -38.33 -21.23
CA ILE A 100 9.88 -39.11 -21.14
C ILE A 100 11.04 -38.20 -21.57
N LEU A 101 12.04 -38.03 -20.70
CA LEU A 101 13.22 -37.22 -20.97
C LEU A 101 14.42 -38.09 -21.37
N ASP A 102 14.63 -39.19 -20.64
CA ASP A 102 15.66 -40.20 -20.84
C ASP A 102 15.11 -41.57 -20.38
N ASP A 103 15.86 -42.66 -20.57
CA ASP A 103 15.42 -44.02 -20.23
C ASP A 103 15.14 -44.24 -18.73
N ASP A 104 15.69 -43.38 -17.85
CA ASP A 104 15.51 -43.42 -16.39
C ASP A 104 14.88 -42.12 -15.83
N LYS A 105 14.35 -41.26 -16.71
CA LYS A 105 13.78 -39.97 -16.29
C LYS A 105 12.46 -39.66 -17.00
N THR A 106 11.38 -39.72 -16.23
CA THR A 106 10.03 -39.37 -16.64
C THR A 106 9.47 -38.25 -15.75
N VAL A 107 8.66 -37.38 -16.35
CA VAL A 107 7.91 -36.34 -15.65
C VAL A 107 6.43 -36.68 -15.70
N LEU A 108 5.81 -36.92 -14.55
CA LEU A 108 4.38 -37.13 -14.40
C LEU A 108 3.70 -35.78 -14.15
N HIS A 109 2.68 -35.49 -14.93
CA HIS A 109 1.84 -34.31 -14.81
C HIS A 109 0.46 -34.76 -14.34
N VAL A 110 0.02 -34.31 -13.17
CA VAL A 110 -1.28 -34.66 -12.61
C VAL A 110 -2.08 -33.39 -12.37
N GLY A 111 -3.25 -33.30 -12.98
CA GLY A 111 -4.16 -32.16 -12.81
C GLY A 111 -5.54 -32.62 -12.41
N HIS A 112 -6.15 -32.02 -11.38
CA HIS A 112 -7.46 -32.41 -10.89
C HIS A 112 -8.30 -31.21 -10.45
N ASP A 113 -9.63 -31.36 -10.53
CA ASP A 113 -10.56 -30.32 -10.09
C ASP A 113 -11.13 -30.61 -8.69
N GLY A 114 -11.19 -29.56 -7.86
CA GLY A 114 -11.73 -29.57 -6.51
C GLY A 114 -13.21 -29.95 -6.41
N LEU A 115 -13.93 -30.01 -7.54
CA LEU A 115 -15.28 -30.57 -7.61
C LEU A 115 -15.33 -32.08 -7.36
N VAL A 116 -14.27 -32.83 -7.67
CA VAL A 116 -14.21 -34.29 -7.47
C VAL A 116 -13.22 -34.71 -6.40
N MET A 117 -12.29 -33.84 -6.01
CA MET A 117 -11.23 -34.17 -5.05
C MET A 117 -10.83 -32.99 -4.18
N ASP A 118 -11.11 -33.06 -2.87
CA ASP A 118 -10.60 -32.08 -1.90
C ASP A 118 -9.12 -32.34 -1.51
N GLY A 119 -8.52 -31.43 -0.73
CA GLY A 119 -7.11 -31.52 -0.35
C GLY A 119 -6.73 -32.78 0.44
N ILE A 120 -7.61 -33.31 1.29
CA ILE A 120 -7.34 -34.58 2.01
C ILE A 120 -7.49 -35.76 1.04
N SER A 121 -8.51 -35.73 0.19
CA SER A 121 -8.77 -36.76 -0.81
C SER A 121 -7.67 -36.82 -1.87
N MET A 122 -6.98 -35.72 -2.14
CA MET A 122 -5.76 -35.69 -2.96
C MET A 122 -4.66 -36.57 -2.35
N PHE A 123 -4.40 -36.46 -1.05
CA PHE A 123 -3.41 -37.34 -0.39
C PHE A 123 -3.84 -38.80 -0.41
N LEU A 124 -5.13 -39.07 -0.15
CA LEU A 124 -5.70 -40.41 -0.25
C LEU A 124 -5.58 -40.99 -1.66
N PHE A 125 -5.80 -40.17 -2.70
CA PHE A 125 -5.67 -40.56 -4.10
C PHE A 125 -4.25 -40.97 -4.46
N PHE A 126 -3.24 -40.13 -4.20
CA PHE A 126 -1.86 -40.48 -4.50
C PHE A 126 -1.41 -41.74 -3.75
N ARG A 127 -1.82 -41.89 -2.50
CA ARG A 127 -1.55 -43.08 -1.69
C ARG A 127 -2.23 -44.34 -2.24
N ALA A 128 -3.52 -44.26 -2.57
CA ALA A 128 -4.27 -45.39 -3.14
C ALA A 128 -3.68 -45.80 -4.50
N TRP A 129 -3.34 -44.83 -5.33
CA TRP A 129 -2.72 -45.07 -6.64
C TRP A 129 -1.33 -45.70 -6.52
N TRP A 130 -0.50 -45.20 -5.60
CA TRP A 130 0.80 -45.79 -5.33
C TRP A 130 0.70 -47.21 -4.75
N HIS A 131 -0.27 -47.46 -3.87
CA HIS A 131 -0.51 -48.79 -3.32
C HIS A 131 -0.94 -49.78 -4.41
N ALA A 132 -1.89 -49.39 -5.28
CA ALA A 132 -2.33 -50.19 -6.41
C ALA A 132 -1.20 -50.40 -7.44
N TYR A 133 -0.36 -49.38 -7.64
CA TYR A 133 0.84 -49.50 -8.46
C TYR A 133 1.75 -50.57 -7.88
N GLN A 134 2.13 -50.50 -6.60
CA GLN A 134 3.01 -51.48 -5.96
C GLN A 134 2.40 -52.89 -5.86
N ASN A 135 1.08 -53.01 -5.74
CA ASN A 135 0.37 -54.27 -5.50
C ASN A 135 -0.74 -54.51 -6.55
N PRO A 136 -0.40 -54.84 -7.80
CA PRO A 136 -1.38 -54.93 -8.91
C PRO A 136 -2.41 -56.05 -8.76
N THR A 137 -2.19 -57.00 -7.84
CA THR A 137 -3.11 -58.12 -7.56
C THR A 137 -3.90 -57.94 -6.26
N ALA A 138 -3.81 -56.78 -5.60
CA ALA A 138 -4.57 -56.51 -4.39
C ALA A 138 -6.07 -56.45 -4.71
N GLU A 139 -6.90 -56.99 -3.81
CA GLU A 139 -8.36 -56.91 -3.97
C GLU A 139 -8.83 -55.45 -3.79
N VAL A 140 -9.75 -55.03 -4.65
CA VAL A 140 -10.43 -53.75 -4.52
C VAL A 140 -11.54 -53.91 -3.50
N HIS A 141 -11.46 -53.15 -2.41
CA HIS A 141 -12.47 -53.16 -1.35
C HIS A 141 -13.68 -52.28 -1.70
N GLU A 142 -14.82 -52.59 -1.10
CA GLU A 142 -16.03 -51.76 -1.19
C GLU A 142 -15.76 -50.38 -0.56
N GLU A 143 -16.08 -49.32 -1.32
CA GLU A 143 -15.95 -47.92 -0.94
C GLU A 143 -17.33 -47.28 -0.77
N LEU A 144 -17.39 -46.15 -0.07
CA LEU A 144 -18.61 -45.33 0.02
C LEU A 144 -18.98 -44.79 -1.37
N PRO A 145 -20.17 -45.12 -1.92
CA PRO A 145 -20.69 -44.42 -3.09
C PRO A 145 -20.89 -42.94 -2.73
N TYR A 146 -20.29 -42.03 -3.50
CA TYR A 146 -20.35 -40.60 -3.21
C TYR A 146 -21.78 -40.05 -3.20
N GLU A 147 -22.68 -40.63 -4.00
CA GLU A 147 -24.11 -40.33 -3.98
C GLU A 147 -24.78 -40.55 -2.61
N ASP A 148 -24.33 -41.53 -1.83
CA ASP A 148 -24.87 -41.80 -0.48
C ASP A 148 -24.44 -40.71 0.51
N TYR A 149 -23.24 -40.16 0.35
CA TYR A 149 -22.79 -39.00 1.10
C TYR A 149 -23.66 -37.76 0.79
N LEU A 150 -23.91 -37.49 -0.50
CA LEU A 150 -24.76 -36.37 -0.92
C LEU A 150 -26.19 -36.52 -0.40
N ALA A 151 -26.76 -37.72 -0.47
CA ALA A 151 -28.07 -38.01 0.08
C ALA A 151 -28.13 -37.77 1.60
N ALA A 152 -27.07 -38.11 2.32
CA ALA A 152 -26.97 -37.84 3.75
C ALA A 152 -26.87 -36.35 4.09
N LEU A 153 -26.14 -35.56 3.27
CA LEU A 153 -26.10 -34.10 3.42
C LEU A 153 -27.47 -33.47 3.17
N GLU A 154 -28.14 -33.84 2.08
CA GLU A 154 -29.47 -33.33 1.74
C GLU A 154 -30.48 -33.63 2.87
N ALA A 155 -30.48 -34.87 3.38
CA ALA A 155 -31.32 -35.28 4.51
C ALA A 155 -30.99 -34.55 5.84
N ALA A 156 -29.85 -33.86 5.93
CA ALA A 156 -29.42 -33.12 7.11
C ALA A 156 -29.73 -31.61 7.05
N ARG A 157 -30.04 -31.04 5.86
CA ARG A 157 -30.21 -29.59 5.64
C ARG A 157 -31.25 -28.94 6.54
N ASP A 158 -32.33 -29.66 6.85
CA ASP A 158 -33.41 -29.16 7.71
C ASP A 158 -33.39 -29.76 9.12
N ARG A 159 -32.26 -30.30 9.57
CA ARG A 159 -32.13 -30.77 10.96
C ARG A 159 -31.80 -29.61 11.91
N ALA A 160 -31.97 -29.86 13.20
CA ALA A 160 -31.71 -28.85 14.24
C ALA A 160 -30.30 -28.22 14.17
N PRO A 161 -29.20 -28.96 13.89
CA PRO A 161 -27.87 -28.36 13.75
C PRO A 161 -27.75 -27.35 12.61
N ALA A 162 -28.32 -27.65 11.44
CA ALA A 162 -28.33 -26.75 10.29
C ALA A 162 -29.16 -25.49 10.55
N ARG A 163 -30.33 -25.61 11.20
CA ARG A 163 -31.12 -24.45 11.62
C ARG A 163 -30.35 -23.54 12.59
N ARG A 164 -29.72 -24.11 13.63
CA ARG A 164 -28.89 -23.32 14.57
C ARG A 164 -27.73 -22.62 13.88
N SER A 165 -27.06 -23.31 12.95
CA SER A 165 -25.96 -22.75 12.16
C SER A 165 -26.44 -21.56 11.32
N ARG A 166 -27.56 -21.70 10.63
CA ARG A 166 -28.17 -20.61 9.86
C ARG A 166 -28.51 -19.42 10.76
N ASP A 167 -29.16 -19.64 11.91
CA ASP A 167 -29.55 -18.56 12.82
C ASP A 167 -28.33 -17.80 13.34
N TYR A 168 -27.26 -18.51 13.70
CA TYR A 168 -25.97 -17.95 14.13
C TYR A 168 -25.36 -17.02 13.08
N TRP A 169 -25.20 -17.50 11.83
CA TRP A 169 -24.60 -16.70 10.77
C TRP A 169 -25.49 -15.53 10.34
N THR A 170 -26.80 -15.75 10.27
CA THR A 170 -27.80 -14.73 9.93
C THR A 170 -27.81 -13.59 10.94
N ALA A 171 -27.58 -13.87 12.23
CA ALA A 171 -27.48 -12.87 13.28
C ALA A 171 -26.19 -12.04 13.21
N ARG A 172 -25.13 -12.58 12.61
CA ARG A 172 -23.81 -11.93 12.48
C ARG A 172 -23.58 -11.25 11.14
N ALA A 173 -24.41 -11.50 10.13
CA ALA A 173 -24.19 -11.06 8.76
C ALA A 173 -23.94 -9.54 8.61
N ASP A 174 -24.57 -8.71 9.44
CA ASP A 174 -24.45 -7.25 9.36
C ASP A 174 -23.20 -6.71 10.07
N ASP A 175 -22.66 -7.43 11.07
CA ASP A 175 -21.45 -7.05 11.82
C ASP A 175 -20.18 -7.78 11.36
N LEU A 176 -20.31 -8.81 10.52
CA LEU A 176 -19.16 -9.59 10.05
C LEU A 176 -18.16 -8.69 9.31
N ALA A 177 -16.90 -8.69 9.73
CA ALA A 177 -15.87 -7.85 9.12
C ALA A 177 -15.68 -8.16 7.61
N PRO A 178 -15.26 -7.17 6.79
CA PRO A 178 -14.94 -7.41 5.38
C PRO A 178 -13.70 -8.30 5.22
N HIS A 179 -13.34 -8.64 3.98
CA HIS A 179 -12.07 -9.33 3.71
C HIS A 179 -10.86 -8.42 3.98
N PRO A 180 -9.63 -8.98 4.11
CA PRO A 180 -8.38 -8.23 4.18
C PRO A 180 -8.26 -7.09 3.15
N ASP A 181 -7.95 -5.86 3.61
CA ASP A 181 -7.77 -4.67 2.76
C ASP A 181 -6.31 -4.45 2.31
N LEU A 182 -5.69 -5.50 1.76
CA LEU A 182 -4.32 -5.38 1.22
C LEU A 182 -4.28 -4.42 0.02
N PRO A 183 -3.17 -3.68 -0.17
CA PRO A 183 -3.06 -2.72 -1.25
C PRO A 183 -3.03 -3.40 -2.62
N LEU A 184 -4.07 -3.14 -3.42
CA LEU A 184 -4.18 -3.63 -4.79
C LEU A 184 -3.57 -2.64 -5.79
N ARG A 185 -2.89 -3.16 -6.81
CA ARG A 185 -2.34 -2.39 -7.93
C ARG A 185 -3.43 -2.04 -8.95
N THR A 186 -4.43 -2.90 -9.08
CA THR A 186 -5.54 -2.75 -10.03
C THR A 186 -6.84 -3.32 -9.44
N SER A 187 -7.97 -2.96 -10.04
CA SER A 187 -9.26 -3.55 -9.67
C SER A 187 -9.33 -5.01 -10.13
N PRO A 188 -9.86 -5.94 -9.32
CA PRO A 188 -10.12 -7.32 -9.74
C PRO A 188 -10.98 -7.43 -11.01
N ALA A 189 -11.81 -6.43 -11.30
CA ALA A 189 -12.65 -6.41 -12.51
C ALA A 189 -11.89 -6.04 -13.79
N ALA A 190 -10.66 -5.52 -13.67
CA ALA A 190 -9.85 -5.09 -14.80
C ALA A 190 -8.88 -6.18 -15.31
N LEU A 191 -8.76 -7.30 -14.60
CA LEU A 191 -7.92 -8.42 -15.02
C LEU A 191 -8.63 -9.26 -16.08
N SER A 192 -7.84 -9.75 -17.05
CA SER A 192 -8.29 -10.65 -18.12
C SER A 192 -7.43 -11.90 -18.12
N GLY A 193 -8.01 -13.04 -17.75
CA GLY A 193 -7.26 -14.28 -17.56
C GLY A 193 -6.53 -14.28 -16.22
N THR A 194 -7.10 -14.96 -15.24
CA THR A 194 -6.49 -15.09 -13.92
C THR A 194 -5.36 -16.12 -13.95
N ARG A 195 -4.18 -15.75 -13.44
CA ARG A 195 -3.07 -16.69 -13.23
C ARG A 195 -2.59 -16.66 -11.78
N PHE A 196 -2.38 -17.85 -11.23
CA PHE A 196 -1.87 -18.04 -9.89
C PHE A 196 -0.38 -18.33 -9.94
N THR A 197 0.35 -17.81 -8.97
CA THR A 197 1.77 -18.10 -8.77
C THR A 197 1.95 -18.65 -7.37
N GLN A 198 2.57 -19.82 -7.28
CA GLN A 198 2.85 -20.48 -6.01
C GLN A 198 4.07 -19.87 -5.33
N ARG A 199 3.97 -19.73 -4.02
CA ARG A 199 5.09 -19.53 -3.10
C ARG A 199 5.02 -20.57 -1.99
N GLU A 200 6.14 -20.82 -1.35
CA GLU A 200 6.21 -21.83 -0.29
C GLU A 200 6.88 -21.27 0.97
N VAL A 201 6.30 -21.63 2.11
CA VAL A 201 6.90 -21.43 3.44
C VAL A 201 7.13 -22.80 4.08
N ARG A 202 8.40 -23.14 4.34
CA ARG A 202 8.79 -24.37 5.04
C ARG A 202 9.41 -24.11 6.41
N LEU A 203 9.12 -25.00 7.35
CA LEU A 203 9.94 -25.22 8.55
C LEU A 203 10.43 -26.67 8.54
N ASP A 204 11.72 -26.86 8.80
CA ASP A 204 12.30 -28.19 8.97
C ASP A 204 11.68 -28.93 10.18
N PRO A 205 11.90 -30.24 10.33
CA PRO A 205 11.22 -31.02 11.36
C PRO A 205 11.54 -30.57 12.79
N THR A 206 12.74 -30.00 13.01
CA THR A 206 13.17 -29.54 14.34
C THR A 206 12.41 -28.28 14.71
N ALA A 207 12.40 -27.28 13.83
CA ALA A 207 11.66 -26.03 14.03
C ALA A 207 10.16 -26.28 14.14
N TRP A 208 9.60 -27.17 13.31
CA TRP A 208 8.18 -27.48 13.34
C TRP A 208 7.77 -28.18 14.65
N THR A 209 8.55 -29.15 15.11
CA THR A 209 8.30 -29.84 16.39
C THR A 209 8.34 -28.85 17.56
N ALA A 210 9.36 -27.99 17.62
CA ALA A 210 9.48 -26.98 18.67
C ALA A 210 8.28 -26.00 18.67
N LEU A 211 7.83 -25.60 17.48
CA LEU A 211 6.68 -24.72 17.33
C LEU A 211 5.38 -25.40 17.81
N LYS A 212 5.17 -26.68 17.46
CA LYS A 212 4.02 -27.48 17.94
C LYS A 212 4.03 -27.62 19.46
N GLU A 213 5.16 -27.92 20.07
CA GLU A 213 5.27 -28.06 21.54
C GLU A 213 4.96 -26.74 22.27
N ARG A 214 5.49 -25.61 21.77
CA ARG A 214 5.22 -24.28 22.34
C ARG A 214 3.76 -23.86 22.20
N ALA A 215 3.13 -24.21 21.09
CA ALA A 215 1.70 -24.00 20.88
C ALA A 215 0.86 -24.88 21.82
N ALA A 216 1.19 -26.15 21.94
CA ALA A 216 0.52 -27.09 22.85
C ALA A 216 0.63 -26.64 24.31
N GLY A 217 1.79 -26.15 24.75
CA GLY A 217 1.99 -25.56 26.08
C GLY A 217 1.11 -24.33 26.37
N ARG A 218 0.53 -23.74 25.32
CA ARG A 218 -0.40 -22.60 25.37
C ARG A 218 -1.84 -22.99 25.02
N GLY A 219 -2.14 -24.28 24.90
CA GLY A 219 -3.49 -24.78 24.56
C GLY A 219 -3.91 -24.46 23.12
N LEU A 220 -2.96 -24.26 22.21
CA LEU A 220 -3.21 -24.01 20.80
C LEU A 220 -3.01 -25.27 19.97
N THR A 221 -3.91 -25.49 19.02
CA THR A 221 -3.76 -26.47 17.95
C THR A 221 -2.80 -25.95 16.88
N PRO A 222 -2.08 -26.83 16.17
CA PRO A 222 -1.21 -26.44 15.06
C PRO A 222 -1.93 -25.59 14.01
N SER A 223 -3.14 -25.99 13.58
CA SER A 223 -3.92 -25.25 12.58
C SER A 223 -4.32 -23.85 13.06
N ALA A 224 -4.74 -23.70 14.32
CA ALA A 224 -5.11 -22.39 14.85
C ALA A 224 -3.91 -21.46 15.02
N LEU A 225 -2.75 -22.00 15.41
CA LEU A 225 -1.49 -21.26 15.46
C LEU A 225 -1.13 -20.71 14.07
N LEU A 226 -1.14 -21.56 13.06
CA LEU A 226 -0.76 -21.16 11.70
C LEU A 226 -1.72 -20.12 11.13
N LEU A 227 -3.03 -20.28 11.38
CA LEU A 227 -4.05 -19.29 11.03
C LEU A 227 -3.80 -17.95 11.73
N ALA A 228 -3.48 -17.96 13.04
CA ALA A 228 -3.19 -16.74 13.80
C ALA A 228 -1.93 -16.03 13.29
N ALA A 229 -0.87 -16.78 12.98
CA ALA A 229 0.34 -16.22 12.39
C ALA A 229 0.09 -15.66 10.96
N TYR A 230 -0.78 -16.29 10.18
CA TYR A 230 -1.17 -15.80 8.86
C TYR A 230 -1.96 -14.49 8.97
N ALA A 231 -2.94 -14.44 9.87
CA ALA A 231 -3.72 -13.22 10.15
C ALA A 231 -2.82 -12.06 10.64
N GLU A 232 -1.88 -12.33 11.56
CA GLU A 232 -0.92 -11.34 12.05
C GLU A 232 -0.02 -10.81 10.91
N THR A 233 0.39 -11.69 10.00
CA THR A 233 1.17 -11.31 8.82
C THR A 233 0.35 -10.40 7.91
N LEU A 234 -0.88 -10.79 7.55
CA LEU A 234 -1.78 -9.97 6.73
C LEU A 234 -1.99 -8.56 7.34
N ALA A 235 -2.24 -8.48 8.65
CA ALA A 235 -2.43 -7.22 9.35
C ALA A 235 -1.18 -6.32 9.31
N THR A 236 0.02 -6.91 9.41
CA THR A 236 1.30 -6.19 9.28
C THR A 236 1.49 -5.61 7.87
N TRP A 237 0.90 -6.25 6.86
CA TRP A 237 0.94 -5.84 5.46
C TRP A 237 -0.21 -4.93 5.01
N GLY A 238 -1.08 -4.53 5.93
CA GLY A 238 -2.11 -3.52 5.69
C GLY A 238 -3.54 -4.05 5.59
N ALA A 239 -3.79 -5.32 5.92
CA ALA A 239 -5.14 -5.90 5.85
C ALA A 239 -6.19 -5.26 6.79
N GLY A 240 -5.77 -4.40 7.73
CA GLY A 240 -6.57 -3.89 8.82
C GLY A 240 -6.46 -4.71 10.09
N GLU A 241 -7.17 -4.29 11.14
CA GLU A 241 -7.14 -4.94 12.47
C GLU A 241 -8.29 -5.93 12.67
N ARG A 242 -9.36 -5.88 11.85
CA ARG A 242 -10.50 -6.80 11.91
C ARG A 242 -10.92 -7.17 10.49
N PHE A 243 -10.87 -8.45 10.14
CA PHE A 243 -11.20 -8.95 8.80
C PHE A 243 -11.66 -10.41 8.83
N THR A 244 -12.30 -10.86 7.76
CA THR A 244 -12.79 -12.24 7.61
C THR A 244 -11.97 -13.00 6.58
N LEU A 245 -11.54 -14.20 6.97
CA LEU A 245 -10.88 -15.18 6.12
C LEU A 245 -11.85 -16.30 5.76
N THR A 246 -11.57 -17.00 4.69
CA THR A 246 -12.25 -18.24 4.33
C THR A 246 -11.36 -19.44 4.67
N THR A 247 -11.95 -20.50 5.19
CA THR A 247 -11.28 -21.78 5.45
C THR A 247 -12.16 -22.93 4.98
N THR A 248 -11.62 -24.14 4.98
CA THR A 248 -12.38 -25.37 4.72
C THR A 248 -12.32 -26.30 5.91
N VAL A 249 -13.43 -26.97 6.20
CA VAL A 249 -13.52 -27.99 7.24
C VAL A 249 -13.90 -29.32 6.62
N ALA A 250 -13.28 -30.42 7.08
CA ALA A 250 -13.68 -31.75 6.66
C ALA A 250 -15.09 -32.07 7.18
N ASN A 251 -15.94 -32.56 6.30
CA ASN A 251 -17.32 -32.95 6.53
C ASN A 251 -17.54 -34.40 6.07
N ARG A 252 -17.02 -35.32 6.87
CA ARG A 252 -17.12 -36.78 6.67
C ARG A 252 -18.04 -37.40 7.74
N PRO A 253 -19.37 -37.33 7.58
CA PRO A 253 -20.31 -37.90 8.54
C PRO A 253 -20.19 -39.43 8.55
N PRO A 254 -20.48 -40.11 9.67
CA PRO A 254 -20.33 -41.56 9.80
C PRO A 254 -21.48 -42.32 9.11
N VAL A 255 -21.58 -42.16 7.79
CA VAL A 255 -22.58 -42.80 6.92
C VAL A 255 -22.09 -44.13 6.36
N HIS A 256 -20.78 -44.36 6.41
CA HIS A 256 -20.12 -45.59 5.96
C HIS A 256 -18.85 -45.84 6.79
N PRO A 257 -18.48 -47.11 7.10
CA PRO A 257 -17.30 -47.42 7.90
C PRO A 257 -15.98 -46.86 7.35
N ARG A 258 -15.90 -46.71 6.03
CA ARG A 258 -14.69 -46.24 5.31
C ARG A 258 -14.78 -44.77 4.85
N VAL A 259 -15.69 -43.97 5.41
CA VAL A 259 -15.86 -42.56 4.99
C VAL A 259 -14.60 -41.70 5.13
N PHE A 260 -13.68 -42.05 6.04
CA PHE A 260 -12.40 -41.36 6.21
C PHE A 260 -11.33 -41.76 5.19
N GLU A 261 -11.55 -42.85 4.45
CA GLU A 261 -10.68 -43.35 3.37
C GLU A 261 -11.24 -43.02 1.97
N ALA A 262 -12.52 -42.65 1.89
CA ALA A 262 -13.18 -42.33 0.64
C ALA A 262 -12.57 -41.10 -0.06
N ILE A 263 -12.44 -41.16 -1.38
CA ILE A 263 -11.95 -40.06 -2.21
C ILE A 263 -13.14 -39.29 -2.77
N GLY A 264 -13.14 -37.96 -2.63
CA GLY A 264 -14.23 -37.11 -3.08
C GLY A 264 -14.08 -35.65 -2.63
N GLN A 265 -15.12 -34.85 -2.86
CA GLN A 265 -15.22 -33.50 -2.28
C GLN A 265 -15.97 -33.59 -0.94
N PHE A 266 -15.23 -33.71 0.17
CA PHE A 266 -15.76 -33.84 1.52
C PHE A 266 -15.47 -32.62 2.41
N SER A 267 -15.08 -31.50 1.83
CA SER A 267 -14.75 -30.24 2.50
C SER A 267 -15.87 -29.21 2.32
N ASP A 268 -16.26 -28.57 3.43
CA ASP A 268 -17.18 -27.43 3.42
C ASP A 268 -16.43 -26.14 3.66
N THR A 269 -16.81 -25.09 2.94
CA THR A 269 -16.32 -23.73 3.19
C THR A 269 -16.84 -23.20 4.54
N LEU A 270 -16.02 -22.48 5.28
CA LEU A 270 -16.34 -21.78 6.52
C LEU A 270 -15.72 -20.37 6.49
N LEU A 271 -16.39 -19.40 7.11
CA LEU A 271 -15.83 -18.07 7.31
C LEU A 271 -15.28 -17.95 8.73
N VAL A 272 -14.15 -17.27 8.89
CA VAL A 272 -13.52 -17.06 10.21
C VAL A 272 -13.14 -15.60 10.32
N GLU A 273 -13.72 -14.93 11.31
CA GLU A 273 -13.37 -13.54 11.60
C GLU A 273 -12.12 -13.50 12.48
N ALA A 274 -11.12 -12.73 12.04
CA ALA A 274 -9.90 -12.46 12.77
C ALA A 274 -9.87 -11.02 13.27
N GLU A 275 -9.46 -10.84 14.52
CA GLU A 275 -9.28 -9.55 15.16
C GLU A 275 -7.88 -9.48 15.80
N ILE A 276 -7.14 -8.43 15.49
CA ILE A 276 -5.76 -8.20 15.91
C ILE A 276 -5.74 -7.11 16.98
N ASP A 277 -6.15 -7.48 18.19
CA ASP A 277 -6.08 -6.59 19.36
C ASP A 277 -4.64 -6.51 19.90
N ARG A 278 -3.90 -5.49 19.46
CA ARG A 278 -2.51 -5.26 19.88
C ARG A 278 -2.35 -4.88 21.36
N SER A 279 -3.42 -4.67 22.11
CA SER A 279 -3.34 -4.55 23.57
C SER A 279 -3.02 -5.89 24.25
N LEU A 280 -3.25 -7.01 23.55
CA LEU A 280 -2.95 -8.36 24.01
C LEU A 280 -1.64 -8.88 23.41
N PRO A 281 -0.90 -9.76 24.11
CA PRO A 281 0.24 -10.48 23.52
C PRO A 281 -0.21 -11.49 22.45
N PHE A 282 0.68 -11.90 21.55
CA PHE A 282 0.37 -12.82 20.45
C PHE A 282 -0.29 -14.13 20.91
N ALA A 283 0.20 -14.74 22.00
CA ALA A 283 -0.39 -15.96 22.54
C ALA A 283 -1.90 -15.80 22.86
N ALA A 284 -2.29 -14.67 23.47
CA ALA A 284 -3.68 -14.39 23.80
C ALA A 284 -4.53 -14.11 22.55
N ARG A 285 -3.97 -13.39 21.55
CA ARG A 285 -4.65 -13.19 20.26
C ARG A 285 -4.91 -14.51 19.53
N ALA A 286 -3.90 -15.39 19.49
CA ALA A 286 -4.03 -16.71 18.88
C ALA A 286 -5.09 -17.58 19.60
N GLN A 287 -5.14 -17.54 20.94
CA GLN A 287 -6.15 -18.26 21.72
C GLN A 287 -7.57 -17.71 21.48
N ALA A 288 -7.72 -16.39 21.37
CA ALA A 288 -8.99 -15.77 21.04
C ALA A 288 -9.47 -16.18 19.63
N LEU A 289 -8.57 -16.16 18.65
CA LEU A 289 -8.88 -16.62 17.29
C LEU A 289 -9.22 -18.11 17.24
N GLN A 290 -8.51 -18.97 17.99
CA GLN A 290 -8.87 -20.37 18.10
C GLN A 290 -10.27 -20.56 18.69
N THR A 291 -10.61 -19.80 19.73
CA THR A 291 -11.94 -19.86 20.37
C THR A 291 -13.04 -19.44 19.38
N ARG A 292 -12.78 -18.41 18.58
CA ARG A 292 -13.66 -17.98 17.49
C ARG A 292 -13.82 -19.08 16.44
N LEU A 293 -12.71 -19.65 15.96
CA LEU A 293 -12.70 -20.75 15.01
C LEU A 293 -13.51 -21.96 15.51
N HIS A 294 -13.31 -22.39 16.76
CA HIS A 294 -14.08 -23.50 17.34
C HIS A 294 -15.59 -23.19 17.37
N THR A 295 -15.96 -21.98 17.76
CA THR A 295 -17.37 -21.55 17.77
C THR A 295 -17.96 -21.56 16.37
N ASP A 296 -17.21 -21.09 15.36
CA ASP A 296 -17.64 -21.08 13.96
C ASP A 296 -17.76 -22.52 13.40
N ILE A 297 -16.86 -23.44 13.79
CA ILE A 297 -16.91 -24.87 13.42
C ILE A 297 -18.14 -25.59 13.99
N ASP A 298 -18.60 -25.23 15.19
CA ASP A 298 -19.85 -25.75 15.76
C ASP A 298 -21.09 -25.34 14.95
N HIS A 299 -20.95 -24.32 14.10
CA HIS A 299 -21.98 -23.79 13.21
C HIS A 299 -21.65 -24.03 11.73
N ARG A 300 -20.85 -25.05 11.41
CA ARG A 300 -20.49 -25.43 10.04
C ARG A 300 -21.63 -25.97 9.18
N HIS A 301 -22.77 -26.34 9.78
CA HIS A 301 -23.91 -26.94 9.06
C HIS A 301 -24.72 -25.93 8.23
N PHE A 302 -24.23 -24.70 8.10
CA PHE A 302 -24.67 -23.70 7.14
C PHE A 302 -23.42 -23.17 6.47
N SER A 303 -23.13 -23.65 5.25
CA SER A 303 -21.82 -23.50 4.63
C SER A 303 -21.45 -22.04 4.41
N GLY A 304 -20.16 -21.75 4.35
CA GLY A 304 -19.62 -20.43 4.05
C GLY A 304 -20.17 -19.88 2.72
N ILE A 305 -20.46 -20.73 1.74
CA ILE A 305 -21.12 -20.32 0.49
C ILE A 305 -22.52 -19.77 0.74
N GLU A 306 -23.32 -20.42 1.58
CA GLU A 306 -24.65 -19.92 1.98
C GLU A 306 -24.55 -18.62 2.79
N VAL A 307 -23.54 -18.49 3.65
CA VAL A 307 -23.24 -17.23 4.35
C VAL A 307 -22.89 -16.12 3.36
N LEU A 308 -22.03 -16.38 2.37
CA LEU A 308 -21.66 -15.41 1.33
C LEU A 308 -22.86 -14.97 0.49
N LYS A 309 -23.77 -15.89 0.15
CA LYS A 309 -25.04 -15.56 -0.53
C LYS A 309 -25.90 -14.62 0.32
N GLU A 310 -26.02 -14.90 1.62
CA GLU A 310 -26.76 -14.05 2.54
C GLU A 310 -26.12 -12.66 2.71
N LEU A 311 -24.79 -12.59 2.82
CA LEU A 311 -24.05 -11.32 2.83
C LEU A 311 -24.26 -10.54 1.53
N ALA A 312 -24.23 -11.19 0.37
CA ALA A 312 -24.45 -10.54 -0.92
C ALA A 312 -25.85 -9.94 -1.00
N ARG A 313 -26.86 -10.65 -0.48
CA ARG A 313 -28.24 -10.17 -0.41
C ARG A 313 -28.37 -8.91 0.46
N ARG A 314 -27.64 -8.84 1.58
CA ARG A 314 -27.71 -7.70 2.53
C ARG A 314 -26.83 -6.51 2.15
N ARG A 315 -25.66 -6.77 1.55
CA ARG A 315 -24.62 -5.76 1.26
C ARG A 315 -24.66 -5.20 -0.16
N GLY A 316 -25.70 -5.52 -0.93
CA GLY A 316 -25.90 -4.97 -2.27
C GLY A 316 -25.06 -5.63 -3.38
N GLY A 317 -24.67 -6.90 -3.19
CA GLY A 317 -24.10 -7.73 -4.26
C GLY A 317 -22.87 -8.57 -3.86
N ILE A 318 -22.50 -9.48 -4.76
CA ILE A 318 -21.40 -10.45 -4.58
C ILE A 318 -20.05 -9.77 -4.35
N ALA A 319 -19.81 -8.61 -4.99
CA ALA A 319 -18.56 -7.89 -4.85
C ALA A 319 -18.31 -7.44 -3.40
N ALA A 320 -19.35 -6.97 -2.69
CA ALA A 320 -19.26 -6.50 -1.31
C ALA A 320 -19.25 -7.65 -0.27
N ALA A 321 -19.61 -8.86 -0.69
CA ALA A 321 -19.68 -10.04 0.17
C ALA A 321 -18.48 -10.98 0.03
N ARG A 322 -17.63 -10.80 -0.99
CA ARG A 322 -16.53 -11.71 -1.30
C ARG A 322 -15.53 -11.83 -0.15
N MET A 323 -15.03 -13.04 0.08
CA MET A 323 -13.94 -13.34 1.01
C MET A 323 -12.80 -14.05 0.27
N PRO A 324 -11.96 -13.32 -0.49
CA PRO A 324 -11.03 -13.91 -1.45
C PRO A 324 -9.68 -14.33 -0.83
N TYR A 325 -9.56 -14.39 0.49
CA TYR A 325 -8.35 -14.79 1.19
C TYR A 325 -8.63 -16.07 1.97
N THR A 326 -7.98 -17.15 1.59
CA THR A 326 -8.22 -18.46 2.20
C THR A 326 -7.04 -18.90 3.07
N PHE A 327 -7.36 -19.64 4.13
CA PHE A 327 -6.40 -20.39 4.92
C PHE A 327 -6.98 -21.78 5.18
N ASN A 328 -6.36 -22.81 4.63
CA ASN A 328 -6.79 -24.19 4.70
C ASN A 328 -5.67 -25.01 5.35
N SER A 329 -6.04 -26.00 6.17
CA SER A 329 -5.08 -26.86 6.86
C SER A 329 -5.52 -28.31 6.74
N ALA A 330 -4.61 -29.16 6.28
CA ALA A 330 -4.77 -30.62 6.28
C ALA A 330 -4.02 -31.28 7.45
N ILE A 331 -3.52 -30.49 8.41
CA ILE A 331 -2.78 -30.99 9.58
C ILE A 331 -3.75 -31.61 10.59
N GLY A 332 -3.37 -32.78 11.13
CA GLY A 332 -4.13 -33.47 12.17
C GLY A 332 -5.22 -34.40 11.64
N HIS A 333 -5.02 -34.97 10.44
CA HIS A 333 -5.87 -36.04 9.93
C HIS A 333 -5.90 -37.25 10.89
N VAL A 334 -7.02 -37.98 10.94
CA VAL A 334 -7.24 -39.10 11.87
C VAL A 334 -6.22 -40.24 11.69
N SER A 335 -5.77 -40.45 10.46
CA SER A 335 -4.65 -41.33 10.13
C SER A 335 -3.40 -40.50 9.96
N SER A 336 -2.37 -40.77 10.77
CA SER A 336 -1.07 -40.09 10.73
C SER A 336 -0.26 -40.38 9.47
N GLU A 337 -0.70 -41.34 8.65
CA GLU A 337 -0.08 -41.71 7.38
C GLU A 337 -0.70 -40.99 6.17
N VAL A 338 -1.63 -40.05 6.41
CA VAL A 338 -2.30 -39.28 5.36
C VAL A 338 -1.93 -37.80 5.55
N ASP A 339 -0.89 -37.39 4.84
CA ASP A 339 -0.35 -36.04 4.84
C ASP A 339 0.24 -35.69 3.45
N GLY A 340 0.91 -34.55 3.34
CA GLY A 340 1.54 -34.07 2.11
C GLY A 340 2.67 -34.97 1.60
N SER A 341 3.20 -35.90 2.42
CA SER A 341 4.20 -36.88 1.98
C SER A 341 3.65 -37.81 0.90
N ALA A 342 2.33 -37.96 0.80
CA ALA A 342 1.69 -38.73 -0.26
C ALA A 342 1.99 -38.19 -1.66
N LEU A 343 2.24 -36.88 -1.80
CA LEU A 343 2.54 -36.23 -3.08
C LEU A 343 3.91 -36.65 -3.65
N GLU A 344 4.82 -37.12 -2.80
CA GLU A 344 6.16 -37.55 -3.21
C GLU A 344 6.31 -39.07 -3.36
N LEU A 345 5.22 -39.84 -3.24
CA LEU A 345 5.27 -41.31 -3.35
C LEU A 345 5.74 -41.80 -4.72
N PHE A 346 5.40 -41.05 -5.78
CA PHE A 346 5.85 -41.36 -7.14
C PHE A 346 7.24 -40.77 -7.45
N GLY A 347 7.79 -39.92 -6.61
CA GLY A 347 9.06 -39.24 -6.87
C GLY A 347 9.05 -37.80 -6.37
N LYS A 348 10.05 -37.01 -6.76
CA LYS A 348 10.17 -35.63 -6.27
C LYS A 348 9.13 -34.74 -6.94
N GLU A 349 8.27 -34.08 -6.16
CA GLU A 349 7.44 -32.98 -6.68
C GLU A 349 8.34 -31.78 -7.01
N VAL A 350 8.36 -31.36 -8.28
CA VAL A 350 9.20 -30.26 -8.77
C VAL A 350 8.42 -28.99 -9.04
N PHE A 351 7.09 -29.09 -9.16
CA PHE A 351 6.21 -27.94 -9.31
C PHE A 351 4.79 -28.30 -8.88
N SER A 352 4.11 -27.36 -8.23
CA SER A 352 2.68 -27.43 -8.02
C SER A 352 2.06 -26.04 -8.04
N VAL A 353 0.76 -25.96 -8.31
CA VAL A 353 -0.03 -24.73 -8.14
C VAL A 353 -1.49 -25.08 -7.95
N SER A 354 -2.16 -24.32 -7.10
CA SER A 354 -3.62 -24.36 -6.97
C SER A 354 -4.24 -23.08 -7.51
N GLN A 355 -5.31 -23.25 -8.28
CA GLN A 355 -6.20 -22.17 -8.68
C GLN A 355 -7.54 -22.38 -7.99
N THR A 356 -8.10 -21.32 -7.44
CA THR A 356 -9.42 -21.38 -6.82
C THR A 356 -10.27 -20.21 -7.31
N PRO A 357 -11.47 -20.47 -7.84
CA PRO A 357 -12.35 -19.41 -8.32
C PRO A 357 -12.63 -18.40 -7.20
N GLN A 358 -12.67 -17.11 -7.55
CA GLN A 358 -12.95 -16.00 -6.63
C GLN A 358 -11.95 -15.78 -5.48
N VAL A 359 -10.89 -16.57 -5.38
CA VAL A 359 -9.78 -16.40 -4.43
C VAL A 359 -8.69 -15.53 -5.05
N TRP A 360 -8.03 -14.71 -4.25
CA TRP A 360 -6.89 -13.88 -4.65
C TRP A 360 -5.58 -14.37 -4.05
N LEU A 361 -5.66 -14.95 -2.85
CA LEU A 361 -4.53 -15.57 -2.16
C LEU A 361 -5.04 -16.76 -1.34
N ASN A 362 -4.53 -17.94 -1.67
CA ASN A 362 -4.79 -19.18 -0.97
C ASN A 362 -3.58 -19.60 -0.15
N ALA A 363 -3.77 -19.84 1.15
CA ALA A 363 -2.81 -20.52 2.00
C ALA A 363 -3.27 -21.96 2.26
N PHE A 364 -2.44 -22.95 1.95
CA PHE A 364 -2.70 -24.36 2.23
C PHE A 364 -1.56 -24.96 3.05
N ALA A 365 -1.84 -25.31 4.30
CA ALA A 365 -0.87 -25.85 5.25
C ALA A 365 -0.99 -27.38 5.37
N MET A 366 0.15 -28.06 5.32
CA MET A 366 0.27 -29.51 5.45
C MET A 366 1.58 -29.90 6.15
N GLU A 367 1.61 -31.12 6.69
CA GLU A 367 2.87 -31.77 7.05
C GLU A 367 3.37 -32.59 5.86
N GLN A 368 4.69 -32.61 5.65
CA GLN A 368 5.33 -33.38 4.60
C GLN A 368 6.69 -33.86 5.11
N HIS A 369 6.88 -35.17 5.25
CA HIS A 369 8.09 -35.77 5.83
C HIS A 369 8.48 -35.19 7.21
N GLY A 370 7.49 -34.84 8.02
CA GLY A 370 7.69 -34.22 9.34
C GLY A 370 8.03 -32.72 9.31
N GLU A 371 8.13 -32.13 8.12
CA GLU A 371 8.26 -30.68 7.91
C GLU A 371 6.89 -30.01 7.88
N LEU A 372 6.84 -28.72 8.22
CA LEU A 372 5.70 -27.88 7.86
C LEU A 372 5.90 -27.35 6.44
N VAL A 373 4.87 -27.48 5.61
CA VAL A 373 4.80 -26.85 4.29
C VAL A 373 3.53 -26.03 4.20
N VAL A 374 3.66 -24.74 3.89
CA VAL A 374 2.53 -23.87 3.57
C VAL A 374 2.69 -23.33 2.16
N GLN A 375 1.80 -23.74 1.28
CA GLN A 375 1.70 -23.21 -0.09
C GLN A 375 0.86 -21.95 -0.09
N LEU A 376 1.33 -20.92 -0.78
CA LEU A 376 0.72 -19.61 -0.96
C LEU A 376 0.52 -19.34 -2.44
N ASP A 377 -0.65 -19.67 -2.97
CA ASP A 377 -1.01 -19.45 -4.37
C ASP A 377 -1.77 -18.13 -4.51
N GLY A 378 -1.25 -17.18 -5.29
CA GLY A 378 -1.90 -15.87 -5.43
C GLY A 378 -1.81 -15.27 -6.82
N ILE A 379 -2.68 -14.28 -7.07
CA ILE A 379 -2.77 -13.55 -8.35
C ILE A 379 -1.84 -12.34 -8.32
N ASP A 380 -0.59 -12.51 -8.75
CA ASP A 380 0.44 -11.47 -8.70
C ASP A 380 0.02 -10.15 -9.37
N GLU A 381 -0.71 -10.23 -10.47
CA GLU A 381 -1.15 -9.06 -11.25
C GLU A 381 -2.06 -8.12 -10.46
N LEU A 382 -2.74 -8.64 -9.43
CA LEU A 382 -3.64 -7.89 -8.58
C LEU A 382 -2.91 -7.01 -7.58
N PHE A 383 -1.75 -7.46 -7.09
CA PHE A 383 -1.02 -6.83 -6.01
C PHE A 383 0.11 -5.91 -6.51
N CYS A 384 0.66 -5.11 -5.60
CA CYS A 384 1.92 -4.41 -5.89
C CYS A 384 3.03 -5.43 -6.16
N GLU A 385 3.93 -5.10 -7.09
CA GLU A 385 5.07 -5.95 -7.46
C GLU A 385 5.88 -6.40 -6.22
N GLY A 386 6.08 -7.71 -6.07
CA GLY A 386 6.81 -8.33 -4.97
C GLY A 386 6.06 -8.42 -3.64
N LEU A 387 4.80 -7.96 -3.54
CA LEU A 387 4.05 -7.95 -2.28
C LEU A 387 3.84 -9.36 -1.73
N LEU A 388 3.43 -10.32 -2.57
CA LEU A 388 3.17 -11.69 -2.12
C LEU A 388 4.46 -12.43 -1.75
N ASP A 389 5.58 -12.15 -2.42
CA ASP A 389 6.90 -12.69 -2.07
C ASP A 389 7.34 -12.22 -0.69
N ASP A 390 7.21 -10.92 -0.44
CA ASP A 390 7.57 -10.32 0.83
C ASP A 390 6.60 -10.75 1.95
N LEU A 391 5.33 -10.98 1.64
CA LEU A 391 4.34 -11.54 2.57
C LEU A 391 4.69 -12.98 2.96
N ALA A 392 5.03 -13.84 2.01
CA ALA A 392 5.49 -15.20 2.26
C ALA A 392 6.77 -15.20 3.11
N HIS A 393 7.72 -14.31 2.79
CA HIS A 393 8.92 -14.11 3.59
C HIS A 393 8.61 -13.68 5.02
N GLY A 394 7.70 -12.72 5.20
CA GLY A 394 7.24 -12.24 6.51
C GLY A 394 6.59 -13.35 7.33
N TYR A 395 5.72 -14.15 6.71
CA TYR A 395 5.07 -15.27 7.36
C TYR A 395 6.07 -16.31 7.85
N ARG A 396 7.03 -16.70 7.00
CA ARG A 396 8.14 -17.59 7.37
C ARG A 396 8.96 -17.04 8.54
N THR A 397 9.27 -15.74 8.52
CA THR A 397 10.03 -15.08 9.59
C THR A 397 9.27 -15.14 10.91
N LEU A 398 7.96 -14.87 10.90
CA LEU A 398 7.12 -14.98 12.10
C LEU A 398 7.10 -16.41 12.64
N LEU A 399 6.88 -17.41 11.79
CA LEU A 399 6.84 -18.81 12.21
C LEU A 399 8.17 -19.26 12.83
N ARG A 400 9.31 -18.90 12.22
CA ARG A 400 10.65 -19.17 12.79
C ARG A 400 10.86 -18.47 14.12
N LEU A 401 10.51 -17.20 14.21
CA LEU A 401 10.63 -16.44 15.45
C LEU A 401 9.85 -17.10 16.60
N LEU A 402 8.62 -17.56 16.35
CA LEU A 402 7.81 -18.28 17.33
C LEU A 402 8.38 -19.66 17.69
N ALA A 403 9.05 -20.32 16.74
CA ALA A 403 9.73 -21.60 16.93
C ALA A 403 11.05 -21.48 17.71
N ASP A 404 11.78 -20.38 17.53
CA ASP A 404 13.12 -20.18 18.08
C ASP A 404 13.07 -19.44 19.43
N GLU A 405 12.19 -18.46 19.60
CA GLU A 405 12.14 -17.57 20.78
C GLU A 405 10.83 -17.65 21.56
N ASP A 406 10.85 -18.17 22.79
CA ASP A 406 9.63 -18.26 23.63
C ASP A 406 9.06 -16.87 24.00
N ALA A 407 9.94 -15.87 24.14
CA ALA A 407 9.57 -14.48 24.41
C ALA A 407 8.74 -13.85 23.28
N ALA A 408 8.90 -14.31 22.02
CA ALA A 408 8.15 -13.78 20.88
C ALA A 408 6.64 -13.95 21.02
N TRP A 409 6.19 -14.96 21.76
CA TRP A 409 4.78 -15.20 22.06
C TRP A 409 4.13 -14.11 22.92
N GLN A 410 4.96 -13.33 23.63
CA GLN A 410 4.52 -12.18 24.43
C GLN A 410 4.59 -10.85 23.65
N HIS A 411 5.02 -10.87 22.39
CA HIS A 411 5.07 -9.66 21.59
C HIS A 411 3.67 -9.16 21.21
N HIS A 412 3.50 -7.85 21.24
CA HIS A 412 2.27 -7.15 20.85
C HIS A 412 2.23 -6.82 19.35
N SER A 413 3.38 -6.85 18.68
CA SER A 413 3.53 -6.61 17.24
C SER A 413 4.84 -7.22 16.74
N PHE A 414 4.96 -7.39 15.42
CA PHE A 414 6.13 -7.97 14.78
C PHE A 414 6.66 -7.06 13.66
N ASP A 415 7.98 -6.92 13.57
CA ASP A 415 8.63 -6.25 12.45
C ASP A 415 8.95 -7.27 11.36
N LEU A 416 8.01 -7.45 10.44
CA LEU A 416 8.13 -8.36 9.30
C LEU A 416 8.65 -7.66 8.03
N LEU A 417 9.21 -6.45 8.17
CA LEU A 417 9.65 -5.66 7.02
C LEU A 417 10.95 -6.26 6.41
N PRO A 418 10.96 -6.62 5.12
CA PRO A 418 12.14 -7.19 4.47
C PRO A 418 13.36 -6.25 4.51
N PRO A 419 14.59 -6.79 4.63
CA PRO A 419 15.81 -5.97 4.69
C PRO A 419 15.99 -5.01 3.51
N ALA A 420 15.63 -5.42 2.30
CA ALA A 420 15.73 -4.59 1.10
C ALA A 420 14.81 -3.35 1.18
N GLN A 421 13.60 -3.52 1.71
CA GLN A 421 12.68 -2.40 1.93
C GLN A 421 13.20 -1.46 3.03
N ARG A 422 13.76 -2.02 4.12
CA ARG A 422 14.38 -1.23 5.19
C ARG A 422 15.53 -0.38 4.67
N ALA A 423 16.42 -0.95 3.85
CA ALA A 423 17.52 -0.24 3.22
C ALA A 423 17.02 0.89 2.30
N ARG A 424 15.96 0.65 1.51
CA ARG A 424 15.34 1.69 0.68
C ARG A 424 14.78 2.85 1.51
N ARG A 425 14.12 2.56 2.63
CA ARG A 425 13.59 3.58 3.55
C ARG A 425 14.72 4.37 4.22
N ALA A 426 15.77 3.70 4.67
CA ALA A 426 16.95 4.34 5.24
C ALA A 426 17.61 5.28 4.21
N ALA A 427 17.88 4.79 2.99
CA ALA A 427 18.46 5.59 1.92
C ALA A 427 17.58 6.78 1.48
N ALA A 428 16.25 6.68 1.61
CA ALA A 428 15.34 7.79 1.33
C ALA A 428 15.33 8.85 2.45
N ASN A 429 15.67 8.47 3.68
CA ASN A 429 15.72 9.36 4.84
C ASN A 429 17.13 9.87 5.16
N ASP A 430 18.16 9.34 4.50
CA ASP A 430 19.54 9.82 4.55
C ASP A 430 19.66 11.19 3.88
N THR A 431 19.28 12.21 4.65
CA THR A 431 19.13 13.61 4.23
C THR A 431 19.90 14.55 5.15
N ALA A 432 20.79 14.00 5.97
CA ALA A 432 21.63 14.78 6.87
C ALA A 432 22.62 15.61 6.04
N VAL A 433 22.59 16.92 6.23
CA VAL A 433 23.49 17.90 5.64
C VAL A 433 23.84 18.95 6.68
N GLU A 434 24.93 19.68 6.47
CA GLU A 434 25.26 20.84 7.30
C GLU A 434 24.19 21.93 7.14
N LEU A 435 23.70 22.46 8.26
CA LEU A 435 22.63 23.45 8.27
C LEU A 435 23.22 24.88 8.31
N PRO A 436 22.54 25.88 7.73
CA PRO A 436 22.96 27.27 7.85
C PRO A 436 23.02 27.74 9.31
N GLU A 437 24.04 28.54 9.63
CA GLU A 437 24.21 29.15 10.97
C GLU A 437 23.53 30.52 11.13
N GLU A 438 23.01 31.08 10.04
CA GLU A 438 22.43 32.43 9.97
C GLU A 438 20.95 32.46 10.35
N MET A 439 20.54 33.49 11.10
CA MET A 439 19.14 33.75 11.40
C MET A 439 18.42 34.34 10.18
N LEU A 440 17.09 34.21 10.17
CA LEU A 440 16.28 34.82 9.12
C LEU A 440 16.42 36.34 9.16
N GLY A 441 16.61 36.94 7.99
CA GLY A 441 16.86 38.37 7.85
C GLY A 441 18.33 38.72 7.62
N ASP A 442 19.27 37.89 8.08
CA ASP A 442 20.71 38.15 7.95
C ASP A 442 21.15 38.20 6.48
N ALA A 443 20.83 37.15 5.71
CA ALA A 443 21.14 37.09 4.29
C ALA A 443 20.47 38.23 3.51
N PHE A 444 19.24 38.63 3.89
CA PHE A 444 18.56 39.79 3.32
C PHE A 444 19.32 41.09 3.63
N ALA A 445 19.71 41.33 4.88
CA ALA A 445 20.44 42.54 5.28
C ALA A 445 21.79 42.63 4.55
N ALA A 446 22.51 41.51 4.45
CA ALA A 446 23.76 41.42 3.71
C ALA A 446 23.56 41.68 2.20
N GLN A 447 22.48 41.15 1.61
CA GLN A 447 22.12 41.42 0.22
C GLN A 447 21.78 42.89 0.00
N ALA A 448 20.99 43.49 0.90
CA ALA A 448 20.58 44.88 0.80
C ALA A 448 21.75 45.85 0.91
N ALA A 449 22.75 45.55 1.73
CA ALA A 449 24.00 46.30 1.78
C ALA A 449 24.81 46.18 0.48
N ARG A 450 24.80 45.01 -0.17
CA ARG A 450 25.58 44.72 -1.38
C ARG A 450 24.99 45.37 -2.64
N THR A 451 23.68 45.33 -2.79
CA THR A 451 22.97 45.81 -3.99
C THR A 451 21.76 46.68 -3.60
N PRO A 452 21.96 47.83 -2.93
CA PRO A 452 20.84 48.62 -2.38
C PRO A 452 19.88 49.16 -3.44
N ALA A 453 20.35 49.39 -4.67
CA ALA A 453 19.52 49.89 -5.77
C ALA A 453 18.75 48.79 -6.53
N ALA A 454 19.02 47.51 -6.27
CA ALA A 454 18.32 46.41 -6.93
C ALA A 454 16.85 46.34 -6.49
N PRO A 455 15.92 45.90 -7.37
CA PRO A 455 14.52 45.74 -7.01
C PRO A 455 14.35 44.57 -6.01
N ALA A 456 13.61 44.81 -4.93
CA ALA A 456 13.24 43.80 -3.94
C ALA A 456 11.74 43.43 -4.02
N ILE A 457 10.88 44.43 -4.22
CA ILE A 457 9.42 44.23 -4.37
C ILE A 457 8.94 45.00 -5.59
N LEU A 458 8.08 44.36 -6.38
CA LEU A 458 7.47 44.87 -7.61
C LEU A 458 5.94 44.72 -7.50
N THR A 459 5.22 45.83 -7.56
CA THR A 459 3.74 45.88 -7.71
C THR A 459 3.39 46.46 -9.08
N ALA A 460 2.11 46.58 -9.44
CA ALA A 460 1.74 47.18 -10.72
C ALA A 460 2.21 48.64 -10.88
N ASP A 461 2.33 49.38 -9.78
CA ASP A 461 2.57 50.83 -9.74
C ASP A 461 3.86 51.25 -9.03
N ARG A 462 4.54 50.34 -8.32
CA ARG A 462 5.68 50.67 -7.45
C ARG A 462 6.78 49.62 -7.53
N THR A 463 8.02 50.11 -7.48
CA THR A 463 9.21 49.30 -7.23
C THR A 463 9.82 49.73 -5.90
N VAL A 464 9.98 48.81 -4.97
CA VAL A 464 10.72 49.03 -3.71
C VAL A 464 12.10 48.39 -3.86
N SER A 465 13.14 49.20 -3.73
CA SER A 465 14.52 48.72 -3.78
C SER A 465 14.91 47.98 -2.50
N TYR A 466 15.97 47.16 -2.56
CA TYR A 466 16.53 46.52 -1.38
C TYR A 466 16.94 47.50 -0.27
N GLY A 467 17.54 48.63 -0.65
CA GLY A 467 17.94 49.69 0.28
C GLY A 467 16.74 50.39 0.92
N GLU A 468 15.69 50.68 0.14
CA GLU A 468 14.44 51.22 0.67
C GLU A 468 13.74 50.23 1.61
N LEU A 469 13.67 48.95 1.22
CA LEU A 469 13.06 47.89 2.03
C LEU A 469 13.80 47.72 3.36
N LEU A 470 15.13 47.65 3.32
CA LEU A 470 15.95 47.57 4.54
C LEU A 470 15.75 48.80 5.42
N HIS A 471 15.74 50.00 4.85
CA HIS A 471 15.54 51.22 5.61
C HIS A 471 14.20 51.22 6.36
N ARG A 472 13.10 50.88 5.67
CA ARG A 472 11.77 50.79 6.27
C ARG A 472 11.69 49.70 7.35
N ALA A 473 12.30 48.54 7.09
CA ALA A 473 12.35 47.43 8.04
C ALA A 473 13.18 47.80 9.28
N ALA A 474 14.32 48.48 9.11
CA ALA A 474 15.18 48.93 10.20
C ALA A 474 14.50 50.00 11.09
N THR A 475 13.74 50.92 10.49
CA THR A 475 12.93 51.89 11.26
C THR A 475 11.91 51.19 12.14
N ALA A 476 11.14 50.24 11.59
CA ALA A 476 10.15 49.50 12.35
C ALA A 476 10.79 48.55 13.38
N ALA A 477 11.92 47.92 13.06
CA ALA A 477 12.68 47.09 14.00
C ALA A 477 13.17 47.92 15.20
N THR A 478 13.72 49.12 14.95
CA THR A 478 14.15 50.03 16.01
C THR A 478 12.98 50.43 16.91
N TRP A 479 11.84 50.78 16.32
CA TRP A 479 10.62 51.08 17.09
C TRP A 479 10.18 49.89 17.96
N LEU A 480 10.19 48.66 17.44
CA LEU A 480 9.87 47.46 18.23
C LEU A 480 10.82 47.28 19.42
N ARG A 481 12.12 47.57 19.22
CA ARG A 481 13.12 47.51 20.29
C ARG A 481 12.91 48.60 21.34
N GLU A 482 12.54 49.81 20.94
CA GLU A 482 12.16 50.90 21.85
C GLU A 482 10.90 50.59 22.66
N GLN A 483 9.96 49.82 22.10
CA GLN A 483 8.81 49.27 22.84
C GLN A 483 9.17 48.09 23.77
N GLY A 484 10.45 47.68 23.79
CA GLY A 484 10.94 46.62 24.65
C GLY A 484 10.54 45.22 24.20
N VAL A 485 10.31 44.99 22.89
CA VAL A 485 10.07 43.65 22.35
C VAL A 485 11.33 42.80 22.49
N GLY A 486 11.21 41.66 23.18
CA GLY A 486 12.28 40.72 23.43
C GLY A 486 12.27 39.48 22.53
N ARG A 487 13.18 38.54 22.83
CA ARG A 487 13.31 37.25 22.14
C ARG A 487 12.06 36.40 22.34
N GLY A 488 11.58 35.79 21.27
CA GLY A 488 10.40 34.90 21.30
C GLY A 488 9.07 35.61 21.57
N GLU A 489 9.05 36.94 21.70
CA GLU A 489 7.79 37.71 21.72
C GLU A 489 7.16 37.75 20.33
N LEU A 490 5.82 37.73 20.29
CA LEU A 490 5.06 37.83 19.05
C LEU A 490 4.74 39.29 18.72
N VAL A 491 5.02 39.69 17.48
CA VAL A 491 4.58 40.97 16.91
C VAL A 491 3.44 40.69 15.95
N GLY A 492 2.28 41.30 16.20
CA GLY A 492 1.12 41.17 15.33
C GLY A 492 1.30 41.98 14.05
N LEU A 493 1.09 41.38 12.88
CA LEU A 493 1.06 42.08 11.60
C LEU A 493 -0.39 42.17 11.13
N VAL A 494 -1.12 43.20 11.56
CA VAL A 494 -2.52 43.40 11.18
C VAL A 494 -2.59 44.22 9.91
N MET A 495 -2.64 43.54 8.76
CA MET A 495 -2.38 44.17 7.46
C MET A 495 -3.26 43.63 6.34
N ARG A 496 -3.46 44.46 5.31
CA ARG A 496 -3.89 44.05 3.97
C ARG A 496 -2.67 43.73 3.10
N ARG A 497 -2.91 43.03 1.98
CA ARG A 497 -1.87 42.70 1.01
C ARG A 497 -1.14 43.96 0.52
N GLY A 498 0.19 43.95 0.58
CA GLY A 498 1.03 45.04 0.07
C GLY A 498 2.49 44.96 0.53
N PRO A 499 3.38 45.82 0.00
CA PRO A 499 4.80 45.83 0.35
C PRO A 499 5.07 45.95 1.86
N GLU A 500 4.18 46.62 2.58
CA GLU A 500 4.25 46.82 4.04
C GLU A 500 4.23 45.50 4.81
N GLN A 501 3.61 44.43 4.27
CA GLN A 501 3.66 43.10 4.91
C GLN A 501 5.08 42.55 4.95
N ILE A 502 5.83 42.73 3.86
CA ILE A 502 7.23 42.31 3.78
C ILE A 502 8.08 43.15 4.73
N VAL A 503 7.83 44.46 4.79
CA VAL A 503 8.47 45.35 5.77
C VAL A 503 8.21 44.85 7.20
N GLY A 504 6.96 44.51 7.54
CA GLY A 504 6.60 44.04 8.87
C GLY A 504 7.23 42.69 9.24
N ILE A 505 7.26 41.74 8.29
CA ILE A 505 7.91 40.44 8.45
C ILE A 505 9.41 40.64 8.74
N LEU A 506 10.10 41.40 7.89
CA LEU A 506 11.54 41.66 8.02
C LEU A 506 11.86 42.44 9.29
N ALA A 507 11.11 43.51 9.59
CA ALA A 507 11.30 44.30 10.80
C ALA A 507 11.19 43.46 12.08
N THR A 508 10.23 42.53 12.12
CA THR A 508 10.00 41.67 13.27
C THR A 508 11.16 40.70 13.48
N VAL A 509 11.59 39.99 12.43
CA VAL A 509 12.70 39.03 12.55
C VAL A 509 14.03 39.74 12.82
N LEU A 510 14.26 40.91 12.23
CA LEU A 510 15.46 41.73 12.45
C LEU A 510 15.49 42.35 13.87
N ALA A 511 14.34 42.53 14.51
CA ALA A 511 14.25 42.92 15.92
C ALA A 511 14.50 41.74 16.89
N GLY A 512 14.63 40.51 16.39
CA GLY A 512 14.79 39.29 17.19
C GLY A 512 13.48 38.74 17.75
N ALA A 513 12.35 39.11 17.16
CA ALA A 513 11.00 38.69 17.55
C ALA A 513 10.38 37.77 16.47
N ALA A 514 9.23 37.16 16.77
CA ALA A 514 8.49 36.33 15.84
C ALA A 514 7.24 37.04 15.32
N TYR A 515 6.97 36.95 14.01
CA TYR A 515 5.78 37.60 13.46
C TYR A 515 4.55 36.70 13.53
N LEU A 516 3.41 37.33 13.82
CA LEU A 516 2.08 36.73 13.77
C LEU A 516 1.24 37.49 12.73
N PRO A 517 1.08 36.99 11.50
CA PRO A 517 0.30 37.66 10.47
C PRO A 517 -1.20 37.51 10.75
N VAL A 518 -1.90 38.64 10.73
CA VAL A 518 -3.35 38.74 10.93
C VAL A 518 -3.92 39.51 9.75
N ASP A 519 -4.75 38.85 8.95
CA ASP A 519 -5.42 39.53 7.83
C ASP A 519 -6.44 40.54 8.38
N ALA A 520 -6.24 41.81 8.04
CA ALA A 520 -7.10 42.91 8.46
C ALA A 520 -8.53 42.82 7.89
N GLY A 521 -8.76 41.99 6.88
CA GLY A 521 -10.08 41.66 6.36
C GLY A 521 -10.88 40.65 7.20
N LEU A 522 -10.25 39.98 8.18
CA LEU A 522 -10.96 39.05 9.08
C LEU A 522 -11.93 39.81 10.00
N PRO A 523 -12.99 39.16 10.51
CA PRO A 523 -13.83 39.76 11.54
C PRO A 523 -13.02 40.19 12.77
N THR A 524 -13.33 41.35 13.36
CA THR A 524 -12.59 41.93 14.51
C THR A 524 -12.39 40.93 15.65
N ALA A 525 -13.44 40.19 16.03
CA ALA A 525 -13.35 39.19 17.09
C ALA A 525 -12.31 38.09 16.81
N ARG A 526 -12.10 37.73 15.53
CA ARG A 526 -11.08 36.75 15.12
C ARG A 526 -9.68 37.35 15.19
N GLN A 527 -9.53 38.61 14.79
CA GLN A 527 -8.26 39.33 14.95
C GLN A 527 -7.89 39.44 16.43
N GLU A 528 -8.81 39.91 17.27
CA GLU A 528 -8.62 40.06 18.73
C GLU A 528 -8.30 38.72 19.40
N TYR A 529 -8.98 37.65 19.01
CA TYR A 529 -8.68 36.29 19.49
C TYR A 529 -7.21 35.91 19.22
N MET A 530 -6.75 36.04 17.96
CA MET A 530 -5.38 35.67 17.59
C MET A 530 -4.33 36.52 18.30
N LEU A 531 -4.58 37.84 18.42
CA LEU A 531 -3.68 38.77 19.11
C LEU A 531 -3.62 38.47 20.63
N THR A 532 -4.76 38.15 21.24
CA THR A 532 -4.85 37.84 22.67
C THR A 532 -4.21 36.49 23.00
N ASP A 533 -4.52 35.45 22.23
CA ASP A 533 -3.93 34.11 22.40
C ASP A 533 -2.42 34.14 22.15
N GLY A 534 -1.98 34.91 21.14
CA GLY A 534 -0.58 35.20 20.88
C GLY A 534 0.10 36.14 21.89
N ARG A 535 -0.63 36.68 22.88
CA ARG A 535 -0.14 37.65 23.88
C ARG A 535 0.60 38.84 23.24
N VAL A 536 0.10 39.30 22.10
CA VAL A 536 0.72 40.37 21.32
C VAL A 536 0.63 41.70 22.08
N ARG A 537 1.75 42.41 22.18
CA ARG A 537 1.81 43.77 22.77
C ARG A 537 2.04 44.87 21.75
N CYS A 538 2.68 44.53 20.63
CA CYS A 538 3.02 45.46 19.56
C CYS A 538 2.43 44.97 18.24
N VAL A 539 1.82 45.88 17.49
CA VAL A 539 1.25 45.62 16.18
C VAL A 539 1.90 46.53 15.13
N LEU A 540 2.29 45.94 14.01
CA LEU A 540 2.60 46.67 12.79
C LEU A 540 1.39 46.60 11.86
N THR A 541 1.01 47.71 11.22
CA THR A 541 -0.19 47.78 10.37
C THR A 541 0.01 48.63 9.13
N ASN A 542 -0.86 48.44 8.13
CA ASN A 542 -1.02 49.31 6.95
C ASN A 542 -2.47 49.73 6.66
N THR A 543 -3.40 49.54 7.60
CA THR A 543 -4.85 49.78 7.40
C THR A 543 -5.45 50.82 8.34
N GLY A 544 -4.62 51.67 8.96
CA GLY A 544 -5.08 52.60 9.99
C GLY A 544 -5.68 51.88 11.21
N TRP A 545 -5.27 50.64 11.46
CA TRP A 545 -5.78 49.82 12.55
C TRP A 545 -5.53 50.49 13.90
N THR A 546 -6.57 50.51 14.75
CA THR A 546 -6.50 51.03 16.11
C THR A 546 -6.89 49.93 17.08
N SER A 547 -6.04 49.71 18.08
CA SER A 547 -6.32 48.77 19.17
C SER A 547 -7.49 49.24 20.03
N THR A 548 -8.37 48.31 20.46
CA THR A 548 -9.37 48.53 21.51
C THR A 548 -8.77 48.43 22.93
N GLY A 549 -7.55 47.89 23.07
CA GLY A 549 -6.78 47.76 24.31
C GLY A 549 -5.42 48.47 24.29
N SER A 550 -4.52 48.11 25.20
CA SER A 550 -3.21 48.78 25.43
C SER A 550 -2.07 48.36 24.47
N MET A 551 -2.36 47.82 23.29
CA MET A 551 -1.32 47.45 22.32
C MET A 551 -0.75 48.69 21.62
N ALA A 552 0.57 48.77 21.54
CA ALA A 552 1.25 49.80 20.76
C ALA A 552 1.15 49.46 19.26
N ALA A 553 0.81 50.44 18.42
CA ALA A 553 0.66 50.24 16.98
C ALA A 553 1.61 51.15 16.19
N PHE A 554 2.25 50.61 15.17
CA PHE A 554 3.07 51.37 14.22
C PHE A 554 2.55 51.21 12.79
N ASP A 555 2.28 52.33 12.14
CA ASP A 555 1.73 52.40 10.79
C ASP A 555 2.86 52.47 9.76
N LEU A 556 3.04 51.39 9.00
CA LEU A 556 4.11 51.23 8.01
C LEU A 556 3.87 52.01 6.70
N THR A 557 2.71 52.65 6.55
CA THR A 557 2.42 53.53 5.41
C THR A 557 3.01 54.92 5.58
N ARG A 558 3.35 55.30 6.82
CA ARG A 558 3.92 56.61 7.11
C ARG A 558 5.35 56.73 6.57
N PRO A 559 5.74 57.88 6.03
CA PRO A 559 7.12 58.10 5.58
C PRO A 559 8.10 57.92 6.75
N CYS A 560 9.16 57.15 6.52
CA CYS A 560 10.29 57.09 7.44
C CYS A 560 11.10 58.39 7.32
N SER A 561 11.43 59.03 8.44
CA SER A 561 12.29 60.21 8.46
C SER A 561 13.61 59.88 9.18
N GLY A 562 14.72 60.41 8.66
CA GLY A 562 16.06 60.16 9.20
C GLY A 562 16.76 58.93 8.59
N ARG A 563 17.96 58.62 9.08
CA ARG A 563 18.67 57.36 8.80
C ARG A 563 18.32 56.36 9.91
N ALA A 564 17.94 55.15 9.54
CA ALA A 564 17.69 54.06 10.47
C ALA A 564 18.76 52.99 10.28
N GLU A 565 19.47 52.67 11.35
CA GLU A 565 20.40 51.55 11.43
C GLU A 565 19.67 50.33 12.01
N LEU A 566 20.15 49.13 11.70
CA LEU A 566 19.58 47.93 12.30
C LEU A 566 19.93 47.89 13.80
N PRO A 567 18.99 47.50 14.67
CA PRO A 567 19.31 47.32 16.07
C PRO A 567 20.32 46.19 16.26
N ASP A 568 21.17 46.30 17.27
CA ASP A 568 22.04 45.21 17.68
C ASP A 568 21.23 43.96 18.03
N ARG A 569 21.80 42.80 17.74
CA ARG A 569 21.19 41.52 18.11
C ARG A 569 20.97 41.44 19.61
N LEU A 570 19.81 40.92 19.98
CA LEU A 570 19.49 40.62 21.37
C LEU A 570 20.48 39.59 21.95
N PRO A 571 21.00 39.80 23.18
CA PRO A 571 21.89 38.84 23.81
C PRO A 571 21.30 37.44 23.89
N GLY A 572 22.10 36.45 23.49
CA GLY A 572 21.72 35.03 23.48
C GLY A 572 20.76 34.61 22.36
N SER A 573 20.44 35.50 21.41
CA SER A 573 19.61 35.13 20.25
C SER A 573 20.26 34.04 19.42
N GLY A 574 19.46 33.12 18.90
CA GLY A 574 19.96 32.00 18.12
C GLY A 574 18.91 31.37 17.22
N LEU A 575 19.34 30.39 16.43
CA LEU A 575 18.51 29.74 15.41
C LEU A 575 17.27 29.01 15.97
N ASP A 576 17.28 28.67 17.26
CA ASP A 576 16.17 28.00 17.92
C ASP A 576 15.12 28.97 18.47
N ASP A 577 15.35 30.29 18.34
CA ASP A 577 14.32 31.29 18.60
C ASP A 577 13.21 31.22 17.53
N LEU A 578 12.01 31.64 17.92
CA LEU A 578 10.86 31.69 17.03
C LEU A 578 11.08 32.70 15.89
N ALA A 579 10.78 32.28 14.66
CA ALA A 579 10.70 33.15 13.50
C ALA A 579 9.28 33.65 13.26
N TYR A 580 8.28 32.76 13.42
CA TYR A 580 6.88 33.11 13.20
C TYR A 580 5.92 32.19 13.96
N VAL A 581 4.68 32.65 14.05
CA VAL A 581 3.51 31.84 14.42
C VAL A 581 2.43 31.99 13.36
N LEU A 582 2.03 30.88 12.73
CA LEU A 582 0.91 30.85 11.76
C LEU A 582 -0.26 30.06 12.34
N TYR A 583 -1.47 30.65 12.27
CA TYR A 583 -2.67 29.98 12.75
C TYR A 583 -3.27 29.06 11.72
N THR A 584 -3.70 27.88 12.16
CA THR A 584 -4.42 26.89 11.35
C THR A 584 -5.84 26.69 11.87
N SER A 585 -6.75 26.21 11.02
CA SER A 585 -8.08 25.76 11.45
C SER A 585 -7.92 24.51 12.32
N GLY A 586 -8.03 24.66 13.64
CA GLY A 586 -7.96 23.52 14.55
C GLY A 586 -9.16 22.58 14.35
N THR A 587 -8.92 21.27 14.42
CA THR A 587 -9.97 20.24 14.37
C THR A 587 -11.02 20.38 15.49
N THR A 588 -10.66 21.11 16.56
CA THR A 588 -11.51 21.43 17.71
C THR A 588 -12.36 22.70 17.51
N GLY A 589 -12.35 23.31 16.32
CA GLY A 589 -13.08 24.55 15.99
C GLY A 589 -12.34 25.84 16.37
N ALA A 590 -11.50 25.83 17.41
CA ALA A 590 -10.63 26.95 17.76
C ALA A 590 -9.33 26.94 16.93
N PRO A 591 -8.94 28.06 16.28
CA PRO A 591 -7.66 28.16 15.58
C PRO A 591 -6.45 27.90 16.50
N LYS A 592 -5.38 27.28 15.98
CA LYS A 592 -4.15 26.99 16.75
C LYS A 592 -2.92 27.60 16.08
N GLY A 593 -2.07 28.29 16.85
CA GLY A 593 -0.81 28.85 16.38
C GLY A 593 0.30 27.79 16.27
N VAL A 594 0.86 27.62 15.08
CA VAL A 594 2.02 26.77 14.82
C VAL A 594 3.29 27.60 14.98
N MET A 595 4.11 27.25 15.97
CA MET A 595 5.37 27.90 16.28
C MET A 595 6.51 27.32 15.44
N VAL A 596 7.25 28.17 14.71
CA VAL A 596 8.34 27.75 13.83
C VAL A 596 9.59 28.58 14.10
N THR A 597 10.75 27.93 14.20
CA THR A 597 12.02 28.59 14.53
C THR A 597 12.76 29.08 13.29
N HIS A 598 13.74 29.95 13.50
CA HIS A 598 14.66 30.37 12.43
C HIS A 598 15.34 29.17 11.76
N ARG A 599 15.80 28.17 12.54
CA ARG A 599 16.46 26.95 12.05
C ARG A 599 15.59 26.20 11.05
N ASN A 600 14.29 26.06 11.34
CA ASN A 600 13.37 25.33 10.48
C ASN A 600 13.27 25.97 9.09
N VAL A 601 13.09 27.29 9.06
CA VAL A 601 12.94 28.04 7.80
C VAL A 601 14.28 28.14 7.06
N ALA A 602 15.37 28.43 7.76
CA ALA A 602 16.71 28.53 7.16
C ALA A 602 17.11 27.24 6.43
N ASN A 603 16.79 26.08 7.02
CA ASN A 603 17.00 24.79 6.36
C ASN A 603 16.21 24.65 5.05
N VAL A 604 14.92 24.98 5.06
CA VAL A 604 14.08 24.91 3.84
C VAL A 604 14.57 25.88 2.78
N VAL A 605 14.92 27.11 3.19
CA VAL A 605 15.40 28.16 2.29
C VAL A 605 16.70 27.73 1.60
N ALA A 606 17.67 27.21 2.36
CA ALA A 606 18.94 26.74 1.81
C ALA A 606 18.74 25.55 0.85
N ASP A 607 17.99 24.51 1.27
CA ASP A 607 17.73 23.34 0.41
C ASP A 607 17.04 23.74 -0.90
N CYS A 608 16.01 24.60 -0.83
CA CYS A 608 15.27 25.01 -2.02
C CYS A 608 16.08 25.94 -2.92
N ARG A 609 16.87 26.87 -2.36
CA ARG A 609 17.79 27.72 -3.12
C ARG A 609 18.76 26.88 -3.94
N ASP A 610 19.43 25.92 -3.30
CA ASP A 610 20.48 25.12 -3.93
C ASP A 610 19.89 24.12 -4.92
N ARG A 611 18.77 23.46 -4.56
CA ARG A 611 18.08 22.48 -5.42
C ARG A 611 17.52 23.09 -6.69
N PHE A 612 17.01 24.32 -6.60
CA PHE A 612 16.33 24.99 -7.72
C PHE A 612 17.21 26.03 -8.42
N GLY A 613 18.43 26.27 -7.92
CA GLY A 613 19.36 27.26 -8.47
C GLY A 613 18.73 28.64 -8.47
N ILE A 614 18.29 29.12 -7.31
CA ILE A 614 17.72 30.46 -7.18
C ILE A 614 18.84 31.50 -7.20
N THR A 615 18.65 32.57 -7.96
CA THR A 615 19.64 33.62 -8.25
C THR A 615 19.02 35.02 -8.16
N ALA A 616 19.84 36.08 -8.23
CA ALA A 616 19.36 37.46 -8.15
C ALA A 616 18.52 37.88 -9.37
N GLU A 617 18.65 37.15 -10.48
CA GLU A 617 17.88 37.33 -11.71
C GLU A 617 16.43 36.83 -11.56
N ASP A 618 16.13 36.01 -10.56
CA ASP A 618 14.81 35.43 -10.39
C ASP A 618 13.75 36.44 -9.92
N ARG A 619 12.51 36.15 -10.27
CA ARG A 619 11.32 36.93 -9.92
C ARG A 619 10.24 35.98 -9.41
N PHE A 620 9.94 36.09 -8.12
CA PHE A 620 8.99 35.22 -7.44
C PHE A 620 7.61 35.83 -7.44
N MET A 621 6.59 35.09 -7.88
CA MET A 621 5.21 35.54 -7.70
C MET A 621 4.74 35.26 -6.26
N ALA A 622 4.51 36.32 -5.48
CA ALA A 622 4.02 36.23 -4.11
C ALA A 622 2.47 36.09 -4.07
N VAL A 623 1.91 35.11 -4.76
CA VAL A 623 0.44 34.91 -4.85
C VAL A 623 -0.15 34.35 -3.56
N SER A 624 0.62 33.55 -2.81
CA SER A 624 0.19 32.95 -1.56
C SER A 624 -0.09 34.02 -0.49
N ALA A 625 -1.10 33.82 0.34
CA ALA A 625 -1.40 34.73 1.45
C ALA A 625 -0.32 34.63 2.54
N PHE A 626 0.05 35.75 3.16
CA PHE A 626 1.14 35.79 4.16
C PHE A 626 0.79 35.18 5.52
N ASN A 627 -0.46 34.74 5.70
CA ASN A 627 -0.90 33.90 6.81
C ASN A 627 -0.84 32.39 6.47
N PHE A 628 -0.28 32.04 5.31
CA PHE A 628 -0.04 30.68 4.85
C PHE A 628 1.47 30.42 4.70
N ASP A 629 1.91 29.21 5.02
CA ASP A 629 3.33 28.87 5.13
C ASP A 629 4.10 28.93 3.80
N LEU A 630 3.42 28.71 2.66
CA LEU A 630 4.03 28.84 1.33
C LEU A 630 4.67 30.23 1.10
N SER A 631 4.05 31.28 1.63
CA SER A 631 4.56 32.65 1.50
C SER A 631 5.92 32.85 2.17
N VAL A 632 6.26 32.03 3.17
CA VAL A 632 7.53 32.13 3.90
C VAL A 632 8.70 31.83 2.96
N TRP A 633 8.56 30.79 2.13
CA TRP A 633 9.55 30.48 1.10
C TRP A 633 9.62 31.59 0.05
N ASP A 634 8.48 32.14 -0.38
CA ASP A 634 8.49 33.23 -1.36
C ASP A 634 9.33 34.41 -0.83
N VAL A 635 9.08 34.84 0.41
CA VAL A 635 9.78 35.98 1.02
C VAL A 635 11.25 35.69 1.23
N PHE A 636 11.59 34.68 2.04
CA PHE A 636 12.96 34.46 2.44
C PHE A 636 13.79 33.78 1.34
N GLY A 637 13.17 32.98 0.47
CA GLY A 637 13.82 32.37 -0.70
C GLY A 637 14.22 33.38 -1.75
N ALA A 638 13.34 34.35 -2.06
CA ALA A 638 13.67 35.41 -3.01
C ALA A 638 14.67 36.40 -2.41
N LEU A 639 14.33 36.96 -1.25
CA LEU A 639 15.06 38.13 -0.74
C LEU A 639 16.47 37.79 -0.25
N SER A 640 16.72 36.56 0.23
CA SER A 640 18.06 36.11 0.60
C SER A 640 19.00 35.88 -0.59
N ALA A 641 18.45 35.68 -1.80
CA ALA A 641 19.22 35.40 -3.01
C ALA A 641 19.48 36.64 -3.89
N GLY A 642 18.91 37.81 -3.54
CA GLY A 642 18.95 39.00 -4.40
C GLY A 642 17.81 39.08 -5.42
N ALA A 643 16.87 38.12 -5.40
CA ALA A 643 15.72 38.08 -6.28
C ALA A 643 14.63 39.05 -5.84
N ALA A 644 13.69 39.36 -6.74
CA ALA A 644 12.57 40.24 -6.40
C ALA A 644 11.25 39.48 -6.21
N LEU A 645 10.42 39.97 -5.31
CA LEU A 645 9.03 39.55 -5.12
C LEU A 645 8.10 40.37 -6.01
N VAL A 646 7.31 39.72 -6.84
CA VAL A 646 6.23 40.31 -7.62
C VAL A 646 4.92 40.08 -6.86
N MET A 647 4.27 41.16 -6.44
CA MET A 647 3.10 41.11 -5.57
C MET A 647 1.84 41.55 -6.32
N PRO A 648 0.76 40.74 -6.32
CA PRO A 648 -0.56 41.18 -6.76
C PRO A 648 -1.06 42.36 -5.94
N ASP A 649 -1.85 43.22 -6.59
CA ASP A 649 -2.57 44.29 -5.92
C ASP A 649 -3.62 43.70 -4.97
N HIS A 650 -3.92 44.42 -3.89
CA HIS A 650 -4.76 43.88 -2.82
C HIS A 650 -6.17 43.48 -3.27
N ASP A 651 -6.81 44.33 -4.06
CA ASP A 651 -8.16 44.15 -4.61
C ASP A 651 -8.22 43.16 -5.78
N ARG A 652 -7.08 42.93 -6.45
CA ARG A 652 -6.91 41.97 -7.54
C ARG A 652 -6.10 40.74 -7.14
N ALA A 653 -5.98 40.46 -5.83
CA ALA A 653 -5.14 39.38 -5.32
C ALA A 653 -5.60 37.99 -5.78
N ALA A 654 -6.89 37.84 -6.07
CA ALA A 654 -7.53 36.61 -6.52
C ALA A 654 -7.81 36.58 -8.05
N ASP A 655 -7.29 37.56 -8.81
CA ASP A 655 -7.58 37.74 -10.24
C ASP A 655 -6.49 37.08 -11.11
N PRO A 656 -6.78 35.98 -11.83
CA PRO A 656 -5.82 35.31 -12.71
C PRO A 656 -5.32 36.17 -13.87
N ALA A 657 -6.14 37.10 -14.39
CA ALA A 657 -5.73 37.99 -15.46
C ALA A 657 -4.67 38.99 -14.93
N HIS A 658 -4.85 39.48 -13.71
CA HIS A 658 -3.83 40.31 -13.03
C HIS A 658 -2.53 39.54 -12.82
N TRP A 659 -2.63 38.27 -12.43
CA TRP A 659 -1.44 37.46 -12.23
C TRP A 659 -0.65 37.30 -13.53
N LEU A 660 -1.32 37.06 -14.66
CA LEU A 660 -0.66 36.98 -15.96
C LEU A 660 -0.05 38.30 -16.38
N GLU A 661 -0.77 39.42 -16.22
CA GLU A 661 -0.27 40.77 -16.47
C GLU A 661 1.07 41.00 -15.76
N LEU A 662 1.14 40.70 -14.46
CA LEU A 662 2.36 40.81 -13.67
C LEU A 662 3.44 39.81 -14.09
N CYS A 663 3.07 38.57 -14.46
CA CYS A 663 4.02 37.60 -14.98
C CYS A 663 4.72 38.10 -16.24
N TRP A 664 3.98 38.76 -17.12
CA TRP A 664 4.50 39.36 -18.34
C TRP A 664 5.36 40.59 -18.07
N LEU A 665 4.80 41.54 -17.31
CA LEU A 665 5.46 42.81 -17.03
C LEU A 665 6.83 42.61 -16.36
N TYR A 666 6.91 41.68 -15.41
CA TYR A 666 8.11 41.47 -14.61
C TYR A 666 8.88 40.19 -14.93
N GLN A 667 8.46 39.44 -15.96
CA GLN A 667 9.10 38.19 -16.37
C GLN A 667 9.25 37.23 -15.17
N VAL A 668 8.14 36.96 -14.48
CA VAL A 668 8.10 36.07 -13.31
C VAL A 668 8.72 34.72 -13.68
N SER A 669 9.71 34.28 -12.89
CA SER A 669 10.45 33.05 -13.13
C SER A 669 10.08 31.91 -12.17
N VAL A 670 9.64 32.25 -10.95
CA VAL A 670 9.29 31.28 -9.91
C VAL A 670 7.86 31.50 -9.44
N TRP A 671 7.08 30.43 -9.45
CA TRP A 671 5.71 30.40 -8.96
C TRP A 671 5.56 29.33 -7.87
N ASN A 672 4.91 29.67 -6.76
CA ASN A 672 4.66 28.75 -5.65
C ASN A 672 3.24 28.94 -5.08
N SER A 673 2.38 27.94 -5.25
CA SER A 673 0.99 28.00 -4.75
C SER A 673 0.35 26.61 -4.65
N VAL A 674 -0.93 26.57 -4.24
CA VAL A 674 -1.74 25.35 -4.33
C VAL A 674 -2.07 24.99 -5.78
N PRO A 675 -2.31 23.70 -6.11
CA PRO A 675 -2.63 23.26 -7.47
C PRO A 675 -3.84 23.98 -8.09
N ALA A 676 -4.86 24.31 -7.29
CA ALA A 676 -6.03 25.03 -7.78
C ALA A 676 -5.69 26.42 -8.34
N ILE A 677 -4.78 27.15 -7.68
CA ILE A 677 -4.34 28.49 -8.11
C ILE A 677 -3.48 28.39 -9.39
N VAL A 678 -2.64 27.37 -9.50
CA VAL A 678 -1.92 27.08 -10.76
C VAL A 678 -2.88 26.73 -11.90
N GLY A 679 -3.95 25.98 -11.60
CA GLY A 679 -5.01 25.67 -12.54
C GLY A 679 -5.70 26.94 -13.06
N LEU A 680 -6.06 27.87 -12.18
CA LEU A 680 -6.68 29.15 -12.57
C LEU A 680 -5.76 29.99 -13.47
N LEU A 681 -4.46 30.08 -13.13
CA LEU A 681 -3.47 30.75 -13.99
C LEU A 681 -3.40 30.08 -15.37
N HIS A 682 -3.37 28.74 -15.40
CA HIS A 682 -3.31 27.97 -16.63
C HIS A 682 -4.54 28.17 -17.51
N ASP A 683 -5.73 28.13 -16.92
CA ASP A 683 -6.99 28.30 -17.66
C ASP A 683 -7.10 29.71 -18.24
N GLN A 684 -6.68 30.73 -17.48
CA GLN A 684 -6.62 32.10 -17.98
C GLN A 684 -5.60 32.24 -19.13
N ALA A 685 -4.39 31.68 -18.99
CA ALA A 685 -3.36 31.71 -20.03
C ALA A 685 -3.87 31.05 -21.33
N ARG A 686 -4.62 29.96 -21.20
CA ARG A 686 -5.27 29.29 -22.34
C ARG A 686 -6.34 30.13 -22.99
N ALA A 687 -7.15 30.85 -22.20
CA ALA A 687 -8.21 31.71 -22.71
C ALA A 687 -7.61 32.88 -23.53
N ASP A 688 -6.49 33.43 -23.06
CA ASP A 688 -5.80 34.55 -23.71
C ASP A 688 -4.89 34.07 -24.86
N GLY A 689 -4.63 32.77 -24.96
CA GLY A 689 -3.76 32.16 -25.97
C GLY A 689 -2.28 32.44 -25.74
N ASP A 690 -1.90 32.76 -24.51
CA ASP A 690 -0.59 33.31 -24.18
C ASP A 690 -0.04 32.72 -22.88
N VAL A 691 1.20 32.23 -22.92
CA VAL A 691 1.87 31.63 -21.75
C VAL A 691 3.03 32.51 -21.30
N PRO A 692 3.13 32.87 -20.01
CA PRO A 692 4.21 33.72 -19.54
C PRO A 692 5.60 33.11 -19.84
N PRO A 693 6.46 33.80 -20.60
CA PRO A 693 7.70 33.23 -21.12
C PRO A 693 8.79 33.10 -20.06
N GLY A 694 8.65 33.79 -18.93
CA GLY A 694 9.65 33.81 -17.86
C GLY A 694 9.61 32.61 -16.93
N LEU A 695 8.47 31.91 -16.83
CA LEU A 695 8.26 30.88 -15.80
C LEU A 695 9.16 29.67 -16.04
N ARG A 696 10.14 29.45 -15.15
CA ARG A 696 11.05 28.29 -15.18
C ARG A 696 10.79 27.27 -14.08
N LEU A 697 10.09 27.66 -13.02
CA LEU A 697 9.82 26.83 -11.85
C LEU A 697 8.41 27.07 -11.34
N VAL A 698 7.58 26.02 -11.40
CA VAL A 698 6.26 26.00 -10.77
C VAL A 698 6.25 24.96 -9.65
N MET A 699 6.09 25.43 -8.43
CA MET A 699 5.98 24.65 -7.19
C MET A 699 4.52 24.56 -6.79
N MET A 700 4.04 23.32 -6.63
CA MET A 700 2.67 23.01 -6.22
C MET A 700 2.68 22.22 -4.90
N SER A 701 1.99 22.73 -3.89
CA SER A 701 1.87 22.12 -2.55
C SER A 701 0.60 22.56 -1.82
N GLY A 702 0.28 21.98 -0.67
CA GLY A 702 -0.92 22.33 0.12
C GLY A 702 -2.18 21.53 -0.23
N ASP A 703 -2.21 20.81 -1.36
CA ASP A 703 -3.29 19.89 -1.71
C ASP A 703 -2.78 18.75 -2.62
N ARG A 704 -3.64 17.75 -2.89
CA ARG A 704 -3.39 16.68 -3.85
C ARG A 704 -3.22 17.28 -5.26
N LEU A 705 -2.12 16.92 -5.91
CA LEU A 705 -1.85 17.32 -7.29
C LEU A 705 -2.79 16.57 -8.26
N PRO A 706 -3.59 17.27 -9.09
CA PRO A 706 -4.36 16.63 -10.15
C PRO A 706 -3.42 15.93 -11.15
N PRO A 707 -3.62 14.64 -11.48
CA PRO A 707 -2.68 13.89 -12.32
C PRO A 707 -2.44 14.50 -13.72
N ALA A 708 -3.43 15.17 -14.30
CA ALA A 708 -3.34 15.76 -15.63
C ALA A 708 -2.63 17.14 -15.66
N LEU A 709 -2.66 17.89 -14.56
CA LEU A 709 -2.20 19.29 -14.53
C LEU A 709 -0.72 19.46 -14.92
N PRO A 710 0.23 18.65 -14.42
CA PRO A 710 1.64 18.75 -14.85
C PRO A 710 1.87 18.54 -16.34
N ALA A 711 1.09 17.65 -16.98
CA ALA A 711 1.20 17.40 -18.41
C ALA A 711 0.60 18.57 -19.21
N GLN A 712 -0.52 19.13 -18.76
CA GLN A 712 -1.15 20.29 -19.38
C GLN A 712 -0.25 21.53 -19.36
N LEU A 713 0.45 21.78 -18.25
CA LEU A 713 1.41 22.88 -18.14
C LEU A 713 2.59 22.77 -19.11
N ARG A 714 2.99 21.55 -19.52
CA ARG A 714 4.10 21.34 -20.45
C ARG A 714 3.73 21.50 -21.93
N LEU A 715 2.45 21.39 -22.28
CA LEU A 715 1.98 21.39 -23.67
C LEU A 715 1.87 22.80 -24.30
N HIS A 716 1.95 23.86 -23.51
CA HIS A 716 1.75 25.25 -23.96
C HIS A 716 3.03 26.10 -23.99
N ASP A 717 4.19 25.49 -24.27
CA ASP A 717 5.43 26.22 -24.48
C ASP A 717 5.51 26.78 -25.93
N PRO A 718 5.63 28.11 -26.13
CA PRO A 718 5.69 28.73 -27.45
C PRO A 718 7.04 28.61 -28.19
N ARG A 719 8.06 27.94 -27.64
CA ARG A 719 9.34 27.76 -28.37
C ARG A 719 9.20 26.78 -29.55
N PRO A 720 9.44 27.21 -30.81
CA PRO A 720 9.34 26.32 -31.96
C PRO A 720 10.55 25.37 -31.98
N GLY A 721 10.34 24.10 -31.56
CA GLY A 721 11.35 23.06 -31.72
C GLY A 721 11.56 22.11 -30.53
N GLY A 722 10.52 21.69 -29.82
CA GLY A 722 10.63 20.64 -28.80
C GLY A 722 10.73 19.24 -29.38
N ARG A 723 11.93 18.80 -29.81
CA ARG A 723 12.21 17.36 -29.91
C ARG A 723 12.13 16.77 -28.51
N LEU A 724 11.38 15.67 -28.37
CA LEU A 724 11.50 14.73 -27.24
C LEU A 724 12.99 14.55 -26.89
N PRO A 725 13.41 14.61 -25.61
CA PRO A 725 14.77 14.30 -25.25
C PRO A 725 15.06 12.86 -25.68
N ARG A 726 15.90 12.71 -26.70
CA ARG A 726 16.54 11.43 -27.03
C ARG A 726 17.26 10.95 -25.76
N ARG A 727 17.03 9.69 -25.41
CA ARG A 727 17.84 8.98 -24.41
C ARG A 727 19.32 9.26 -24.71
N PRO A 728 20.15 9.59 -23.72
CA PRO A 728 21.59 9.60 -23.94
C PRO A 728 22.01 8.17 -24.24
N HIS A 729 22.38 7.90 -25.50
CA HIS A 729 23.18 6.74 -25.86
C HIS A 729 24.48 6.80 -25.06
N ARG A 730 24.72 5.77 -24.26
CA ARG A 730 26.06 5.28 -23.95
C ARG A 730 26.06 3.83 -24.42
N ASP A 731 26.50 3.62 -25.64
CA ASP A 731 27.04 2.34 -26.07
C ASP A 731 28.54 2.38 -25.80
N HIS A 732 28.95 1.70 -24.73
CA HIS A 732 30.13 0.85 -24.76
C HIS A 732 29.84 -0.32 -23.83
N ASP A 733 29.97 -1.51 -24.41
CA ASP A 733 29.71 -2.82 -23.84
C ASP A 733 30.35 -3.06 -22.48
N LEU A 734 29.61 -3.73 -21.59
CA LEU A 734 29.98 -4.95 -20.84
C LEU A 734 28.96 -5.19 -19.70
N GLU A 735 28.22 -6.30 -19.81
CA GLU A 735 27.57 -7.18 -18.79
C GLU A 735 26.94 -6.61 -17.47
N HIS A 736 25.67 -7.02 -17.21
CA HIS A 736 24.75 -6.91 -16.04
C HIS A 736 25.27 -6.55 -14.60
N PRO A 737 24.44 -6.09 -13.58
CA PRO A 737 22.95 -6.03 -13.43
C PRO A 737 22.39 -4.68 -12.80
N PRO A 738 21.16 -4.58 -12.19
CA PRO A 738 20.04 -3.68 -12.54
C PRO A 738 19.91 -2.32 -11.76
N PRO A 739 19.02 -1.39 -12.17
CA PRO A 739 19.02 0.01 -11.72
C PRO A 739 18.12 0.31 -10.50
N ARG A 740 18.64 1.17 -9.62
CA ARG A 740 17.99 1.80 -8.46
C ARG A 740 16.88 2.77 -8.89
N ARG A 741 15.61 2.50 -8.56
CA ARG A 741 14.49 3.46 -8.65
C ARG A 741 14.27 4.17 -7.31
N ARG A 742 14.49 5.49 -7.28
CA ARG A 742 14.20 6.40 -6.15
C ARG A 742 12.71 6.80 -6.19
N GLY A 743 11.90 6.26 -5.29
CA GLY A 743 10.53 6.73 -5.01
C GLY A 743 10.52 7.66 -3.81
N ARG A 744 10.11 8.93 -4.00
CA ARG A 744 10.02 9.96 -2.94
C ARG A 744 8.57 10.09 -2.44
N GLY A 745 8.40 10.01 -1.13
CA GLY A 745 7.19 10.39 -0.39
C GLY A 745 7.57 11.28 0.80
N ARG A 746 7.24 12.58 0.70
CA ARG A 746 7.04 13.59 1.76
C ARG A 746 6.08 14.62 1.16
N HIS A 747 5.60 15.62 1.92
CA HIS A 747 4.85 16.76 1.39
C HIS A 747 5.44 17.20 0.05
N ARG A 748 4.71 16.82 -1.00
CA ARG A 748 5.27 16.70 -2.34
C ARG A 748 5.17 18.08 -2.95
N VAL A 749 6.17 18.91 -2.70
CA VAL A 749 6.48 19.98 -3.65
C VAL A 749 6.87 19.26 -4.93
N HIS A 750 5.99 19.31 -5.92
CA HIS A 750 6.24 18.78 -7.24
C HIS A 750 6.79 19.92 -8.10
N PRO A 751 8.13 20.07 -8.22
CA PRO A 751 8.68 21.02 -9.15
C PRO A 751 8.34 20.52 -10.56
N VAL A 752 7.46 21.24 -11.24
CA VAL A 752 7.39 21.15 -12.69
C VAL A 752 8.38 22.20 -13.18
N ARG A 753 9.52 21.75 -13.69
CA ARG A 753 10.28 22.55 -14.64
C ARG A 753 9.49 22.50 -15.94
N PRO A 754 8.80 23.57 -16.37
CA PRO A 754 8.56 23.75 -17.79
C PRO A 754 9.93 23.63 -18.51
N PRO A 755 9.98 23.00 -19.69
CA PRO A 755 11.22 22.57 -20.34
C PRO A 755 12.31 23.64 -20.45
#